data_AF-A0A167SWE8-F1
#
_entry.id   AF-A0A167SWE8-F1
#
_cell.length_a   1.000
_cell.length_b   1.000
_cell.length_c   1.000
_cell.angle_alpha   90.00
_cell.angle_beta   90.00
_cell.angle_gamma   90.00
#
_symmetry.space_group_name_H-M   'P 1'
#
loop_
_entity.id
_entity.type
_entity.pdbx_description
1 polymer ?
#
loop_
_entity_poly.entity_id
_entity_poly.type
_entity_poly.pdbx_seq_one_letter_code
_entity_poly.pdbx_strand_id
1 'polypeptide(L)'
;MSYGKKDEDADLGLVKVDRTQVFQEARLFNSSPIQPRRCRILLTKIALLFYTGEKFPTNEATTLFFGISKLFQNKDASLRQMVHLVIKELANSAEDIIMVTSTIMKDTGGGSDAIYRPNAIRALCRIIDATTVQSIERVMKTAIVDKNSSVSSAALVSSYHLLPIAKDVVRRWQSETQEAAANSKSGGGFSLGFSSSNQMPVNNSSMTQYHAIGLLYQMRMHDRMALVKMVQQFGSPGAVKSAPATVMLVRLAAQLAEEDASLRKPMSQLLVGWLRHKSEMVNFEAAKAICDLRDVTDDEINQAVHVLQMFLTSPRAVTKFAALRILHNFASFKPTAVAPCNQDIELLISNSNRSIATFAITTLLKTGNEASVDRLMKQIASFMSEITDEFKITIVEAIRTLCLKFPSKQAGMLTFLSGILRDEGGYEFKKAVIESMFDLIKFVPDSKDEALAHLCEFIEDCEFTKLAVRILHLIGLEGPKTSNPTKYIRYIYNRVVLENAIVRAAAVTALAKFGVGQTDADVKSSVKVLLTRCLDDVDDEVRDRAALNLKLMSEEDDEMASNFVKNENMFALPYFEHQLVMYVTSDDKSNFENPFDISKIPVVTREQADAEDRTKKLTATTPTLKAPKAGPTKAPASGAEAAAAASAQAQKYTEELTAIPDMAEFGSVLKSSPVIELTEAETEYVVSLVKHIFKEHIVLQFDVKNTLPDTILENVSVVASPSEEDELEEVFILQSDRLATDEPGKVYVAFKKVNGEGSLPVSSFTNILRFTSKEIDPSTGEPEETGYDDEYEVSEFELTGSDYIIPTFASNFNHLWEQIGASGEEAEETLQLSSMKSIAEATEQLTQALSLQPLEGTDVPVNQSTHTLKLLGKTVSGGRVVATVRMAFSSKSGVTTKITVRTEEENVAALVIASVA
;
A
#
# COMPACT_ATOMS: atom_id res chain seq x y z
N MET A 1 -33.81 3.60 -37.71
CA MET A 1 -33.91 2.84 -38.97
C MET A 1 -32.54 2.27 -39.31
N SER A 2 -32.49 0.95 -39.49
CA SER A 2 -31.46 0.09 -40.08
C SER A 2 -29.99 0.26 -39.63
N TYR A 3 -29.59 -0.64 -38.73
CA TYR A 3 -28.32 -1.35 -38.89
C TYR A 3 -28.29 -2.03 -40.27
N GLY A 4 -27.14 -2.08 -40.94
CA GLY A 4 -26.95 -2.97 -42.09
C GLY A 4 -26.07 -2.41 -43.19
N LYS A 5 -24.76 -2.57 -43.02
CA LYS A 5 -23.86 -3.29 -43.95
C LYS A 5 -22.43 -3.07 -43.46
N LYS A 6 -21.87 -4.08 -42.79
CA LYS A 6 -20.43 -4.30 -42.84
C LYS A 6 -20.13 -4.58 -44.31
N ASP A 7 -19.39 -3.70 -44.96
CA ASP A 7 -18.74 -4.00 -46.23
C ASP A 7 -17.73 -5.14 -45.97
N GLU A 8 -18.16 -6.37 -46.20
CA GLU A 8 -17.27 -7.54 -46.32
C GLU A 8 -16.45 -7.50 -47.64
N ASP A 9 -16.66 -6.50 -48.49
CA ASP A 9 -15.89 -6.26 -49.72
C ASP A 9 -14.83 -5.16 -49.57
N ALA A 10 -14.63 -4.60 -48.37
CA ALA A 10 -13.47 -3.77 -48.06
C ALA A 10 -12.27 -4.65 -47.64
N ASP A 11 -12.02 -5.73 -48.38
CA ASP A 11 -10.68 -6.31 -48.50
C ASP A 11 -9.84 -5.26 -49.28
N LEU A 12 -9.51 -4.18 -48.57
CA LEU A 12 -8.54 -3.17 -48.96
C LEU A 12 -7.29 -3.94 -49.29
N GLY A 13 -7.09 -4.22 -50.58
CA GLY A 13 -6.09 -5.14 -51.08
C GLY A 13 -4.76 -4.97 -50.38
N LEU A 14 -4.56 -5.76 -49.31
CA LEU A 14 -3.22 -6.07 -48.85
C LEU A 14 -2.64 -6.82 -50.02
N VAL A 15 -1.84 -6.10 -50.81
CA VAL A 15 -1.01 -6.68 -51.86
C VAL A 15 -0.35 -7.88 -51.19
N LYS A 16 -0.78 -9.10 -51.52
CA LYS A 16 -0.11 -10.31 -51.05
C LYS A 16 1.23 -10.31 -51.75
N VAL A 17 2.22 -9.81 -51.04
CA VAL A 17 3.58 -9.70 -51.50
C VAL A 17 4.28 -10.97 -51.06
N ASP A 18 4.82 -11.75 -52.00
CA ASP A 18 5.67 -12.90 -51.68
C ASP A 18 7.12 -12.43 -51.48
N ARG A 19 7.72 -12.79 -50.34
CA ARG A 19 9.13 -12.56 -50.00
C ARG A 19 10.07 -12.96 -51.12
N THR A 20 9.87 -14.15 -51.69
CA THR A 20 10.78 -14.74 -52.68
C THR A 20 10.73 -13.94 -53.98
N GLN A 21 9.53 -13.54 -54.39
CA GLN A 21 9.33 -12.70 -55.57
C GLN A 21 9.95 -11.32 -55.38
N VAL A 22 9.75 -10.68 -54.22
CA VAL A 22 10.34 -9.37 -53.93
C VAL A 22 11.86 -9.40 -53.88
N PHE A 23 12.44 -10.45 -53.29
CA PHE A 23 13.89 -10.64 -53.28
C PHE A 23 14.47 -10.78 -54.69
N GLN A 24 13.77 -11.50 -55.58
CA GLN A 24 14.18 -11.60 -57.00
C GLN A 24 14.03 -10.26 -57.74
N GLU A 25 12.92 -9.56 -57.53
CA GLU A 25 12.67 -8.22 -58.10
C GLU A 25 13.73 -7.20 -57.62
N ALA A 26 14.30 -7.36 -56.42
CA ALA A 26 15.33 -6.48 -55.85
C ALA A 26 16.64 -6.41 -56.66
N ARG A 27 16.86 -7.34 -57.60
CA ARG A 27 17.94 -7.22 -58.59
C ARG A 27 17.83 -5.94 -59.44
N LEU A 28 16.64 -5.36 -59.56
CA LEU A 28 16.39 -4.07 -60.20
C LEU A 28 17.25 -2.94 -59.62
N PHE A 29 17.63 -3.00 -58.34
CA PHE A 29 18.47 -1.98 -57.70
C PHE A 29 19.89 -1.91 -58.30
N ASN A 30 20.33 -2.94 -59.01
CA ASN A 30 21.63 -2.99 -59.70
C ASN A 30 21.56 -2.50 -61.16
N SER A 31 20.38 -2.15 -61.68
CA SER A 31 20.23 -1.67 -63.05
C SER A 31 20.74 -0.23 -63.22
N SER A 32 21.42 0.04 -64.34
CA SER A 32 21.83 1.38 -64.75
C SER A 32 21.20 1.69 -66.12
N PRO A 33 20.38 2.75 -66.28
CA PRO A 33 20.06 3.81 -65.31
C PRO A 33 18.98 3.42 -64.28
N ILE A 34 19.12 3.94 -63.05
CA ILE A 34 18.18 3.71 -61.94
C ILE A 34 16.83 4.38 -62.23
N GLN A 35 15.72 3.64 -62.12
CA GLN A 35 14.35 4.14 -62.29
C GLN A 35 13.69 4.43 -60.92
N PRO A 36 13.55 5.71 -60.48
CA PRO A 36 13.14 6.04 -59.11
C PRO A 36 11.75 5.54 -58.73
N ARG A 37 10.77 5.64 -59.64
CA ARG A 37 9.39 5.23 -59.39
C ARG A 37 9.27 3.72 -59.15
N ARG A 38 9.94 2.90 -59.96
CA ARG A 38 9.92 1.44 -59.80
C ARG A 38 10.67 1.00 -58.54
N CYS A 39 11.82 1.60 -58.27
CA CYS A 39 12.58 1.32 -57.05
C CYS A 39 11.78 1.67 -55.78
N ARG A 40 11.03 2.79 -55.79
CA ARG A 40 10.14 3.16 -54.68
C ARG A 40 9.04 2.12 -54.44
N ILE A 41 8.36 1.67 -55.50
CA ILE A 41 7.30 0.63 -55.38
C ILE A 41 7.89 -0.64 -54.76
N LEU A 42 9.09 -1.04 -55.19
CA LEU A 42 9.76 -2.21 -54.67
C LEU A 42 10.21 -2.05 -53.21
N LEU A 43 10.76 -0.88 -52.84
CA LEU A 43 11.06 -0.54 -51.44
C LEU A 43 9.79 -0.53 -50.58
N THR A 44 8.65 -0.10 -51.10
CA THR A 44 7.36 -0.17 -50.41
C THR A 44 6.91 -1.62 -50.20
N LYS A 45 7.09 -2.50 -51.20
CA LYS A 45 6.83 -3.94 -51.03
C LYS A 45 7.72 -4.54 -49.92
N ILE A 46 9.01 -4.22 -49.92
CA ILE A 46 9.95 -4.68 -48.87
C ILE A 46 9.51 -4.15 -47.48
N ALA A 47 9.13 -2.87 -47.38
CA ALA A 47 8.64 -2.29 -46.13
C ALA A 47 7.33 -2.95 -45.64
N LEU A 48 6.44 -3.32 -46.57
CA LEU A 48 5.20 -4.03 -46.26
C LEU A 48 5.50 -5.42 -45.66
N LEU A 49 6.45 -6.15 -46.22
CA LEU A 49 6.88 -7.46 -45.70
C LEU A 49 7.40 -7.36 -44.25
N PHE A 50 8.16 -6.31 -43.94
CA PHE A 50 8.60 -6.06 -42.57
C PHE A 50 7.43 -5.71 -41.63
N TYR A 51 6.47 -4.91 -42.10
CA TYR A 51 5.30 -4.55 -41.30
C TYR A 51 4.39 -5.76 -41.00
N THR A 52 4.29 -6.71 -41.93
CA THR A 52 3.56 -7.98 -41.74
C THR A 52 4.32 -9.00 -40.89
N GLY A 53 5.55 -8.69 -40.45
CA GLY A 53 6.35 -9.52 -39.55
C GLY A 53 7.24 -10.54 -40.25
N GLU A 54 7.38 -10.50 -41.57
CA GLU A 54 8.31 -11.38 -42.29
C GLU A 54 9.76 -10.89 -42.13
N LYS A 55 10.69 -11.84 -41.95
CA LYS A 55 12.13 -11.57 -41.81
C LYS A 55 12.90 -12.19 -42.96
N PHE A 56 13.88 -11.47 -43.48
CA PHE A 56 14.84 -12.01 -44.44
C PHE A 56 15.97 -12.72 -43.71
N PRO A 57 16.44 -13.89 -44.20
CA PRO A 57 17.70 -14.50 -43.76
C PRO A 57 18.88 -13.53 -43.89
N THR A 58 19.90 -13.66 -43.03
CA THR A 58 21.05 -12.73 -42.97
C THR A 58 21.75 -12.53 -44.32
N ASN A 59 21.93 -13.60 -45.10
CA ASN A 59 22.53 -13.54 -46.44
C ASN A 59 21.69 -12.72 -47.44
N GLU A 60 20.37 -12.91 -47.41
CA GLU A 60 19.43 -12.16 -48.27
C GLU A 60 19.33 -10.70 -47.83
N ALA A 61 19.24 -10.46 -46.51
CA ALA A 61 19.20 -9.14 -45.92
C ALA A 61 20.45 -8.32 -46.27
N THR A 62 21.63 -8.93 -46.21
CA THR A 62 22.92 -8.31 -46.58
C THR A 62 22.96 -7.97 -48.08
N THR A 63 22.50 -8.88 -48.93
CA THR A 63 22.41 -8.64 -50.39
C THR A 63 21.44 -7.50 -50.72
N LEU A 64 20.26 -7.48 -50.08
CA LEU A 64 19.29 -6.39 -50.20
C LEU A 64 19.88 -5.08 -49.69
N PHE A 65 20.57 -5.09 -48.56
CA PHE A 65 21.20 -3.92 -47.95
C PHE A 65 22.20 -3.25 -48.91
N PHE A 66 23.09 -4.03 -49.55
CA PHE A 66 24.02 -3.50 -50.56
C PHE A 66 23.35 -3.10 -51.87
N GLY A 67 22.28 -3.78 -52.27
CA GLY A 67 21.48 -3.36 -53.43
C GLY A 67 20.82 -2.00 -53.20
N ILE A 68 20.20 -1.82 -52.03
CA ILE A 68 19.49 -0.60 -51.65
C ILE A 68 20.47 0.56 -51.44
N SER A 69 21.68 0.32 -50.89
CA SER A 69 22.67 1.37 -50.67
C SER A 69 23.17 2.03 -51.97
N LYS A 70 23.16 1.33 -53.11
CA LYS A 70 23.47 1.93 -54.42
C LYS A 70 22.47 3.00 -54.84
N LEU A 71 21.22 2.93 -54.34
CA LEU A 71 20.18 3.91 -54.65
C LEU A 71 20.47 5.29 -54.06
N PHE A 72 21.39 5.42 -53.09
CA PHE A 72 21.84 6.71 -52.57
C PHE A 72 22.49 7.61 -53.63
N GLN A 73 22.99 7.04 -54.74
CA GLN A 73 23.56 7.82 -55.84
C GLN A 73 22.52 8.71 -56.55
N ASN A 74 21.24 8.37 -56.46
CA ASN A 74 20.17 9.13 -57.07
C ASN A 74 19.80 10.37 -56.23
N LYS A 75 19.47 11.49 -56.87
CA LYS A 75 19.10 12.77 -56.21
C LYS A 75 17.60 12.90 -55.90
N ASP A 76 16.76 11.93 -56.27
CA ASP A 76 15.32 11.98 -56.01
C ASP A 76 14.98 11.93 -54.52
N ALA A 77 14.20 12.89 -54.03
CA ALA A 77 13.95 13.08 -52.61
C ALA A 77 13.13 11.97 -51.98
N SER A 78 12.07 11.57 -52.68
CA SER A 78 11.17 10.51 -52.22
C SER A 78 11.83 9.14 -52.23
N LEU A 79 12.70 8.86 -53.23
CA LEU A 79 13.49 7.64 -53.25
C LEU A 79 14.46 7.59 -52.07
N ARG A 80 15.23 8.66 -51.81
CA ARG A 80 16.17 8.71 -50.67
C ARG A 80 15.49 8.52 -49.33
N GLN A 81 14.30 9.09 -49.13
CA GLN A 81 13.53 8.89 -47.90
C GLN A 81 13.15 7.41 -47.69
N MET A 82 12.69 6.73 -48.74
CA MET A 82 12.37 5.31 -48.70
C MET A 82 13.62 4.45 -48.45
N VAL A 83 14.75 4.83 -49.05
CA VAL A 83 16.05 4.16 -48.81
C VAL A 83 16.45 4.25 -47.34
N HIS A 84 16.40 5.44 -46.72
CA HIS A 84 16.70 5.58 -45.29
C HIS A 84 15.78 4.75 -44.38
N LEU A 85 14.49 4.66 -44.73
CA LEU A 85 13.52 3.87 -43.95
C LEU A 85 13.82 2.37 -44.01
N VAL A 86 14.00 1.82 -45.22
CA VAL A 86 14.19 0.37 -45.41
C VAL A 86 15.57 -0.08 -44.93
N ILE A 87 16.61 0.74 -45.13
CA ILE A 87 17.96 0.45 -44.61
C ILE A 87 17.96 0.40 -43.09
N LYS A 88 17.23 1.28 -42.40
CA LYS A 88 17.14 1.29 -40.94
C LYS A 88 16.56 -0.02 -40.39
N GLU A 89 15.53 -0.58 -41.03
CA GLU A 89 14.93 -1.84 -40.60
C GLU A 89 15.81 -3.05 -40.96
N LEU A 90 16.50 -3.02 -42.11
CA LEU A 90 17.44 -4.07 -42.53
C LEU A 90 18.74 -4.11 -41.72
N ALA A 91 19.13 -3.00 -41.08
CA ALA A 91 20.39 -2.88 -40.36
C ALA A 91 20.53 -3.84 -39.18
N ASN A 92 19.43 -4.33 -38.60
CA ASN A 92 19.52 -5.31 -37.51
C ASN A 92 19.77 -6.75 -38.01
N SER A 93 19.67 -7.01 -39.32
CA SER A 93 19.74 -8.36 -39.90
C SER A 93 20.83 -8.52 -40.97
N ALA A 94 21.47 -7.44 -41.38
CA ALA A 94 22.55 -7.44 -42.37
C ALA A 94 23.94 -7.44 -41.69
N GLU A 95 24.94 -7.99 -42.37
CA GLU A 95 26.35 -7.95 -41.99
C GLU A 95 27.12 -6.88 -42.81
N ASP A 96 28.34 -6.51 -42.41
CA ASP A 96 29.22 -5.55 -43.10
C ASP A 96 28.64 -4.14 -43.36
N ILE A 97 27.76 -3.72 -42.45
CA ILE A 97 27.01 -2.46 -42.50
C ILE A 97 27.92 -1.22 -42.57
N ILE A 98 29.15 -1.30 -42.04
CA ILE A 98 30.13 -0.22 -41.97
C ILE A 98 30.39 0.41 -43.35
N MET A 99 30.36 -0.37 -44.45
CA MET A 99 30.62 0.15 -45.80
C MET A 99 29.64 1.26 -46.24
N VAL A 100 28.40 1.27 -45.73
CA VAL A 100 27.36 2.23 -46.12
C VAL A 100 27.35 3.46 -45.22
N THR A 101 27.99 3.40 -44.05
CA THR A 101 28.07 4.52 -43.08
C THR A 101 28.66 5.78 -43.71
N SER A 102 29.72 5.66 -44.51
CA SER A 102 30.35 6.78 -45.21
C SER A 102 29.43 7.47 -46.22
N THR A 103 28.52 6.71 -46.84
CA THR A 103 27.56 7.23 -47.82
C THR A 103 26.44 8.00 -47.12
N ILE A 104 25.94 7.47 -45.99
CA ILE A 104 24.96 8.17 -45.15
C ILE A 104 25.60 9.42 -44.51
N MET A 105 26.88 9.35 -44.12
CA MET A 105 27.60 10.47 -43.52
C MET A 105 27.74 11.66 -44.49
N LYS A 106 27.87 11.42 -45.80
CA LYS A 106 27.84 12.49 -46.82
C LYS A 106 26.51 13.26 -46.80
N ASP A 107 25.39 12.55 -46.60
CA ASP A 107 24.06 13.16 -46.50
C ASP A 107 23.83 13.91 -45.17
N THR A 108 24.68 13.66 -44.15
CA THR A 108 24.66 14.42 -42.89
C THR A 108 25.47 15.73 -42.93
N GLY A 109 26.49 15.81 -43.80
CA GLY A 109 27.39 16.96 -43.94
C GLY A 109 27.17 17.84 -45.18
N GLY A 110 26.35 17.40 -46.15
CA GLY A 110 26.04 18.13 -47.38
C GLY A 110 25.14 19.36 -47.16
N GLY A 111 25.31 20.37 -48.02
CA GLY A 111 24.65 21.68 -47.90
C GLY A 111 23.12 21.64 -47.90
N SER A 112 22.55 22.51 -47.05
CA SER A 112 21.19 23.12 -47.02
C SER A 112 19.92 22.32 -47.32
N ASP A 113 19.95 21.04 -47.68
CA ASP A 113 18.72 20.26 -47.88
C ASP A 113 18.19 19.75 -46.54
N ALA A 114 17.38 20.61 -45.92
CA ALA A 114 16.66 20.42 -44.66
C ALA A 114 15.86 19.09 -44.56
N ILE A 115 15.61 18.42 -45.69
CA ILE A 115 14.80 17.21 -45.79
C ILE A 115 15.64 15.93 -45.59
N TYR A 116 16.86 15.88 -46.12
CA TYR A 116 17.70 14.68 -46.05
C TYR A 116 18.44 14.57 -44.73
N ARG A 117 18.96 15.69 -44.23
CA ARG A 117 19.84 15.71 -43.08
C ARG A 117 19.23 15.12 -41.80
N PRO A 118 17.97 15.42 -41.40
CA PRO A 118 17.35 14.78 -40.25
C PRO A 118 17.17 13.27 -40.41
N ASN A 119 16.81 12.81 -41.62
CA ASN A 119 16.58 11.38 -41.90
C ASN A 119 17.90 10.61 -41.94
N ALA A 120 18.94 11.20 -42.52
CA ALA A 120 20.29 10.66 -42.51
C ALA A 120 20.83 10.53 -41.09
N ILE A 121 20.67 11.55 -40.23
CA ILE A 121 21.09 11.48 -38.81
C ILE A 121 20.38 10.34 -38.06
N ARG A 122 19.05 10.20 -38.22
CA ARG A 122 18.27 9.13 -37.57
C ARG A 122 18.66 7.74 -38.06
N ALA A 123 18.88 7.59 -39.36
CA ALA A 123 19.33 6.33 -39.95
C ALA A 123 20.74 5.99 -39.45
N LEU A 124 21.66 6.95 -39.48
CA LEU A 124 23.05 6.79 -39.07
C LEU A 124 23.18 6.28 -37.62
N CYS A 125 22.42 6.86 -36.68
CA CYS A 125 22.50 6.47 -35.27
C CYS A 125 21.86 5.11 -34.94
N ARG A 126 21.12 4.51 -35.87
CA ARG A 126 20.59 3.14 -35.74
C ARG A 126 21.51 2.09 -36.37
N ILE A 127 22.41 2.52 -37.24
CA ILE A 127 23.30 1.69 -38.05
C ILE A 127 24.70 1.59 -37.41
N ILE A 128 25.08 2.60 -36.63
CA ILE A 128 26.40 2.72 -35.99
C ILE A 128 26.56 1.80 -34.78
N ASP A 129 27.75 1.24 -34.65
CA ASP A 129 28.25 0.49 -33.50
C ASP A 129 29.05 1.37 -32.52
N ALA A 130 29.31 0.88 -31.31
CA ALA A 130 30.03 1.64 -30.27
C ALA A 130 31.42 2.14 -30.72
N THR A 131 32.10 1.36 -31.56
CA THR A 131 33.45 1.65 -32.06
C THR A 131 33.51 2.80 -33.06
N THR A 132 32.45 3.02 -33.85
CA THR A 132 32.43 4.06 -34.89
C THR A 132 31.75 5.36 -34.47
N VAL A 133 31.17 5.45 -33.25
CA VAL A 133 30.49 6.67 -32.74
C VAL A 133 31.43 7.89 -32.71
N GLN A 134 32.74 7.70 -32.45
CA GLN A 134 33.68 8.83 -32.42
C GLN A 134 33.82 9.52 -33.78
N SER A 135 33.64 8.78 -34.89
CA SER A 135 33.73 9.34 -36.25
C SER A 135 32.62 10.35 -36.57
N ILE A 136 31.46 10.22 -35.91
CA ILE A 136 30.30 11.09 -36.13
C ILE A 136 30.21 12.25 -35.12
N GLU A 137 31.11 12.34 -34.15
CA GLU A 137 31.06 13.34 -33.07
C GLU A 137 30.94 14.78 -33.60
N ARG A 138 31.75 15.14 -34.60
CA ARG A 138 31.71 16.48 -35.21
C ARG A 138 30.38 16.77 -35.92
N VAL A 139 29.84 15.76 -36.60
CA VAL A 139 28.55 15.87 -37.31
C VAL A 139 27.42 16.05 -36.30
N MET A 140 27.43 15.31 -35.20
CA MET A 140 26.41 15.40 -34.15
C MET A 140 26.46 16.73 -33.41
N LYS A 141 27.64 17.21 -33.01
CA LYS A 141 27.82 18.53 -32.36
C LYS A 141 27.25 19.67 -33.21
N THR A 142 27.59 19.69 -34.49
CA THR A 142 27.08 20.72 -35.42
C THR A 142 25.59 20.58 -35.71
N ALA A 143 25.04 19.36 -35.70
CA ALA A 143 23.61 19.11 -35.90
C ALA A 143 22.77 19.49 -34.66
N ILE A 144 23.28 19.29 -33.45
CA ILE A 144 22.59 19.66 -32.19
C ILE A 144 22.32 21.17 -32.14
N VAL A 145 23.30 22.00 -32.52
CA VAL A 145 23.19 23.47 -32.48
C VAL A 145 22.62 24.05 -33.79
N ASP A 146 22.18 23.21 -34.73
CA ASP A 146 21.70 23.66 -36.05
C ASP A 146 20.50 24.63 -35.97
N LYS A 147 20.43 25.60 -36.89
CA LYS A 147 19.35 26.59 -36.94
C LYS A 147 17.99 25.95 -37.25
N ASN A 148 17.96 24.83 -37.96
CA ASN A 148 16.74 24.10 -38.26
C ASN A 148 16.34 23.21 -37.08
N SER A 149 15.17 23.49 -36.49
CA SER A 149 14.59 22.73 -35.37
C SER A 149 14.47 21.23 -35.68
N SER A 150 14.19 20.84 -36.92
CA SER A 150 14.07 19.42 -37.31
C SER A 150 15.40 18.67 -37.28
N VAL A 151 16.50 19.34 -37.65
CA VAL A 151 17.86 18.77 -37.63
C VAL A 151 18.35 18.64 -36.19
N SER A 152 18.20 19.71 -35.40
CA SER A 152 18.55 19.74 -33.97
C SER A 152 17.77 18.68 -33.18
N SER A 153 16.45 18.59 -33.39
CA SER A 153 15.60 17.59 -32.74
C SER A 153 15.99 16.15 -33.12
N ALA A 154 16.27 15.90 -34.41
CA ALA A 154 16.75 14.59 -34.86
C ALA A 154 18.09 14.22 -34.24
N ALA A 155 19.03 15.16 -34.16
CA ALA A 155 20.32 14.96 -33.53
C ALA A 155 20.19 14.67 -32.03
N LEU A 156 19.41 15.47 -31.29
CA LEU A 156 19.19 15.30 -29.85
C LEU A 156 18.58 13.93 -29.49
N VAL A 157 17.52 13.50 -30.20
CA VAL A 157 16.90 12.18 -29.98
C VAL A 157 17.84 11.05 -30.38
N SER A 158 18.61 11.25 -31.45
CA SER A 158 19.58 10.25 -31.87
C SER A 158 20.75 10.12 -30.88
N SER A 159 21.21 11.23 -30.30
CA SER A 159 22.15 11.23 -29.17
C SER A 159 21.59 10.50 -27.95
N TYR A 160 20.29 10.62 -27.67
CA TYR A 160 19.63 9.88 -26.60
C TYR A 160 19.70 8.36 -26.83
N HIS A 161 19.48 7.89 -28.06
CA HIS A 161 19.62 6.47 -28.41
C HIS A 161 21.07 5.96 -28.38
N LEU A 162 22.06 6.84 -28.59
CA LEU A 162 23.48 6.49 -28.52
C LEU A 162 24.02 6.45 -27.08
N LEU A 163 23.31 7.02 -26.10
CA LEU A 163 23.78 7.13 -24.73
C LEU A 163 24.03 5.78 -24.03
N PRO A 164 23.21 4.72 -24.24
CA PRO A 164 23.51 3.37 -23.74
C PRO A 164 24.69 2.69 -24.46
N ILE A 165 24.99 3.08 -25.71
CA ILE A 165 26.00 2.44 -26.56
C ILE A 165 27.39 3.06 -26.34
N ALA A 166 27.46 4.39 -26.24
CA ALA A 166 28.72 5.15 -26.15
C ALA A 166 28.61 6.35 -25.20
N LYS A 167 28.40 6.08 -23.91
CA LYS A 167 28.15 7.09 -22.85
C LYS A 167 29.20 8.20 -22.80
N ASP A 168 30.49 7.85 -22.88
CA ASP A 168 31.60 8.81 -22.72
C ASP A 168 31.77 9.74 -23.92
N VAL A 169 31.40 9.29 -25.12
CA VAL A 169 31.42 10.13 -26.33
C VAL A 169 30.26 11.13 -26.27
N VAL A 170 29.05 10.66 -25.95
CA VAL A 170 27.85 11.51 -25.86
C VAL A 170 27.99 12.55 -24.75
N ARG A 171 28.59 12.20 -23.60
CA ARG A 171 28.88 13.15 -22.50
C ARG A 171 29.67 14.38 -22.93
N ARG A 172 30.56 14.24 -23.91
CA ARG A 172 31.34 15.37 -24.48
C ARG A 172 30.50 16.36 -25.30
N TRP A 173 29.23 16.08 -25.55
CA TRP A 173 28.30 16.94 -26.29
C TRP A 173 27.43 17.80 -25.35
N GLN A 174 27.75 17.82 -24.05
CA GLN A 174 26.98 18.49 -23.01
C GLN A 174 26.88 20.00 -23.22
N SER A 175 27.96 20.65 -23.66
CA SER A 175 28.00 22.09 -23.95
C SER A 175 27.02 22.48 -25.05
N GLU A 176 27.04 21.75 -26.15
CA GLU A 176 26.18 21.96 -27.32
C GLU A 176 24.71 21.66 -26.97
N THR A 177 24.48 20.64 -26.15
CA THR A 177 23.14 20.28 -25.68
C THR A 177 22.58 21.35 -24.73
N GLN A 178 23.43 21.90 -23.83
CA GLN A 178 23.07 23.01 -22.95
C GLN A 178 22.73 24.27 -23.77
N GLU A 179 23.53 24.57 -24.80
CA GLU A 179 23.24 25.67 -25.72
C GLU A 179 21.90 25.44 -26.43
N ALA A 180 21.63 24.23 -26.95
CA ALA A 180 20.37 23.90 -27.59
C ALA A 180 19.15 24.01 -26.65
N ALA A 181 19.30 23.72 -25.36
CA ALA A 181 18.27 23.89 -24.35
C ALA A 181 17.99 25.38 -24.05
N ALA A 182 19.05 26.18 -23.91
CA ALA A 182 18.97 27.62 -23.66
C ALA A 182 18.49 28.42 -24.90
N ASN A 183 18.74 27.91 -26.10
CA ASN A 183 18.38 28.59 -27.33
C ASN A 183 16.87 28.54 -27.55
N SER A 184 16.19 29.63 -27.18
CA SER A 184 14.82 29.89 -27.62
C SER A 184 14.85 30.36 -29.08
N LYS A 185 15.14 29.44 -30.02
CA LYS A 185 15.11 29.74 -31.46
C LYS A 185 13.68 29.98 -31.94
N SER A 186 13.09 31.11 -31.55
CA SER A 186 12.07 31.77 -32.35
C SER A 186 12.81 32.50 -33.46
N GLY A 187 12.80 31.94 -34.67
CA GLY A 187 13.14 32.73 -35.85
C GLY A 187 12.17 33.91 -35.91
N GLY A 188 12.60 35.08 -35.46
CA GLY A 188 11.90 36.34 -35.62
C GLY A 188 11.96 36.76 -37.08
N GLY A 189 11.20 36.08 -37.93
CA GLY A 189 10.91 36.50 -39.29
C GLY A 189 9.46 36.97 -39.32
N PHE A 190 9.25 38.27 -39.23
CA PHE A 190 7.97 38.90 -39.50
C PHE A 190 7.65 38.68 -40.99
N SER A 191 6.91 37.62 -41.32
CA SER A 191 6.40 37.39 -42.67
C SER A 191 5.22 38.31 -42.92
N LEU A 192 5.50 39.57 -43.26
CA LEU A 192 4.55 40.41 -43.99
C LEU A 192 4.27 39.71 -45.32
N GLY A 193 3.01 39.28 -45.49
CA GLY A 193 2.58 38.57 -46.68
C GLY A 193 2.85 39.38 -47.93
N PHE A 194 3.77 38.91 -48.75
CA PHE A 194 3.85 39.04 -50.21
C PHE A 194 5.19 38.39 -50.66
N SER A 195 5.21 37.08 -50.97
CA SER A 195 6.10 36.51 -52.01
C SER A 195 5.84 35.02 -52.27
N SER A 196 6.28 34.62 -53.46
CA SER A 196 5.88 33.50 -54.30
C SER A 196 6.13 32.08 -53.78
N SER A 197 5.22 31.19 -54.20
CA SER A 197 5.30 29.72 -54.27
C SER A 197 6.71 29.12 -54.28
N ASN A 198 7.14 28.53 -53.15
CA ASN A 198 7.71 27.16 -53.02
C ASN A 198 8.35 26.85 -51.65
N GLN A 199 8.17 27.64 -50.59
CA GLN A 199 8.69 27.30 -49.26
C GLN A 199 7.63 26.66 -48.37
N MET A 200 7.87 25.40 -47.99
CA MET A 200 7.11 24.68 -46.97
C MET A 200 7.14 25.43 -45.63
N PRO A 201 6.06 25.35 -44.82
CA PRO A 201 5.97 26.07 -43.54
C PRO A 201 7.07 25.61 -42.57
N VAL A 202 7.90 26.55 -42.12
CA VAL A 202 8.92 26.30 -41.10
C VAL A 202 8.20 26.10 -39.76
N ASN A 203 8.14 24.85 -39.30
CA ASN A 203 7.55 24.51 -38.00
C ASN A 203 8.46 25.04 -36.89
N ASN A 204 8.08 26.17 -36.27
CA ASN A 204 8.73 26.75 -35.08
C ASN A 204 8.42 25.89 -33.84
N SER A 205 8.88 24.65 -33.86
CA SER A 205 8.65 23.69 -32.78
C SER A 205 9.65 23.94 -31.65
N SER A 206 9.14 24.31 -30.48
CA SER A 206 9.88 24.37 -29.21
C SER A 206 10.21 22.97 -28.64
N MET A 207 9.94 21.90 -29.39
CA MET A 207 10.24 20.52 -29.02
C MET A 207 11.76 20.26 -28.89
N THR A 208 12.60 21.04 -29.57
CA THR A 208 14.06 20.96 -29.41
C THR A 208 14.50 21.20 -27.96
N GLN A 209 13.84 22.14 -27.27
CA GLN A 209 14.12 22.40 -25.84
C GLN A 209 13.77 21.19 -24.97
N TYR A 210 12.67 20.50 -25.29
CA TYR A 210 12.27 19.27 -24.58
C TYR A 210 13.30 18.15 -24.77
N HIS A 211 13.71 17.89 -26.01
CA HIS A 211 14.71 16.85 -26.29
C HIS A 211 16.09 17.19 -25.68
N ALA A 212 16.48 18.47 -25.67
CA ALA A 212 17.73 18.91 -25.08
C ALA A 212 17.73 18.76 -23.55
N ILE A 213 16.67 19.20 -22.86
CA ILE A 213 16.52 19.02 -21.40
C ILE A 213 16.43 17.52 -21.06
N GLY A 214 15.74 16.74 -21.89
CA GLY A 214 15.69 15.28 -21.81
C GLY A 214 17.06 14.62 -21.80
N LEU A 215 17.89 14.99 -22.78
CA LEU A 215 19.25 14.46 -22.90
C LEU A 215 20.15 14.95 -21.76
N LEU A 216 20.07 16.22 -21.37
CA LEU A 216 20.85 16.78 -20.26
C LEU A 216 20.56 16.10 -18.93
N TYR A 217 19.30 15.81 -18.64
CA TYR A 217 18.91 15.04 -17.46
C TYR A 217 19.59 13.67 -17.45
N GLN A 218 19.52 12.91 -18.55
CA GLN A 218 20.13 11.58 -18.63
C GLN A 218 21.67 11.63 -18.51
N MET A 219 22.31 12.68 -19.03
CA MET A 219 23.76 12.87 -18.90
C MET A 219 24.18 13.19 -17.45
N ARG A 220 23.34 13.92 -16.72
CA ARG A 220 23.58 14.46 -15.37
C ARG A 220 22.89 13.68 -14.26
N MET A 221 22.19 12.59 -14.54
CA MET A 221 21.43 11.84 -13.54
C MET A 221 22.27 11.37 -12.33
N HIS A 222 23.60 11.27 -12.49
CA HIS A 222 24.53 10.90 -11.43
C HIS A 222 25.09 12.11 -10.64
N ASP A 223 24.91 13.34 -11.12
CA ASP A 223 25.41 14.57 -10.50
C ASP A 223 24.22 15.43 -10.02
N ARG A 224 23.91 15.31 -8.73
CA ARG A 224 22.77 15.98 -8.09
C ARG A 224 22.89 17.51 -8.16
N MET A 225 24.07 18.07 -7.91
CA MET A 225 24.27 19.52 -7.91
C MET A 225 24.07 20.09 -9.32
N ALA A 226 24.47 19.36 -10.36
CA ALA A 226 24.21 19.75 -11.73
C ALA A 226 22.71 19.68 -12.10
N LEU A 227 21.93 18.77 -11.50
CA LEU A 227 20.48 18.72 -11.66
C LEU A 227 19.78 19.90 -10.96
N VAL A 228 20.21 20.26 -9.74
CA VAL A 228 19.68 21.43 -9.02
C VAL A 228 19.92 22.72 -9.82
N LYS A 229 21.15 22.94 -10.29
CA LYS A 229 21.48 24.09 -11.14
C LYS A 229 20.66 24.11 -12.43
N MET A 230 20.39 22.94 -13.01
CA MET A 230 19.56 22.81 -14.21
C MET A 230 18.11 23.23 -13.95
N VAL A 231 17.51 22.77 -12.84
CA VAL A 231 16.13 23.16 -12.46
C VAL A 231 16.05 24.64 -12.14
N GLN A 232 17.02 25.21 -11.43
CA GLN A 232 17.06 26.65 -11.15
C GLN A 232 17.23 27.49 -12.41
N GLN A 233 18.13 27.08 -13.32
CA GLN A 233 18.40 27.81 -14.56
C GLN A 233 17.20 27.78 -15.53
N PHE A 234 16.62 26.60 -15.76
CA PHE A 234 15.51 26.44 -16.71
C PHE A 234 14.13 26.61 -16.09
N GLY A 235 14.03 26.64 -14.75
CA GLY A 235 12.81 26.89 -14.02
C GLY A 235 12.46 28.37 -13.86
N SER A 236 13.39 29.28 -14.14
CA SER A 236 13.13 30.72 -14.17
C SER A 236 12.01 31.06 -15.16
N PRO A 237 11.07 31.97 -14.81
CA PRO A 237 10.00 32.38 -15.71
C PRO A 237 10.52 32.82 -17.08
N GLY A 238 9.99 32.22 -18.15
CA GLY A 238 10.35 32.55 -19.53
C GLY A 238 11.61 31.86 -20.10
N ALA A 239 12.37 31.10 -19.28
CA ALA A 239 13.55 30.37 -19.75
C ALA A 239 13.18 29.22 -20.71
N VAL A 240 12.07 28.54 -20.45
CA VAL A 240 11.56 27.44 -21.27
C VAL A 240 10.20 27.81 -21.83
N LYS A 241 10.04 27.76 -23.16
CA LYS A 241 8.76 28.03 -23.84
C LYS A 241 7.98 26.75 -24.14
N SER A 242 8.63 25.60 -24.03
CA SER A 242 8.05 24.29 -24.35
C SER A 242 7.35 23.68 -23.14
N ALA A 243 6.02 23.51 -23.22
CA ALA A 243 5.25 22.92 -22.13
C ALA A 243 5.69 21.48 -21.75
N PRO A 244 6.02 20.57 -22.70
CA PRO A 244 6.58 19.26 -22.36
C PRO A 244 7.91 19.32 -21.61
N ALA A 245 8.74 20.31 -21.91
CA ALA A 245 10.01 20.52 -21.22
C ALA A 245 9.79 20.98 -19.77
N THR A 246 8.83 21.88 -19.55
CA THR A 246 8.45 22.30 -18.19
C THR A 246 7.88 21.13 -17.38
N VAL A 247 7.08 20.25 -17.97
CA VAL A 247 6.61 19.01 -17.31
C VAL A 247 7.77 18.13 -16.84
N MET A 248 8.83 18.01 -17.65
CA MET A 248 10.02 17.27 -17.23
C MET A 248 10.74 17.94 -16.06
N LEU A 249 10.82 19.27 -16.05
CA LEU A 249 11.38 20.03 -14.93
C LEU A 249 10.54 19.90 -13.65
N VAL A 250 9.21 19.86 -13.76
CA VAL A 250 8.28 19.60 -12.64
C VAL A 250 8.60 18.25 -12.00
N ARG A 251 8.70 17.18 -12.81
CA ARG A 251 9.05 15.83 -12.31
C ARG A 251 10.41 15.80 -11.62
N LEU A 252 11.39 16.48 -12.21
CA LEU A 252 12.73 16.57 -11.62
C LEU A 252 12.74 17.35 -10.31
N ALA A 253 12.02 18.47 -10.24
CA ALA A 253 11.91 19.27 -9.02
C ALA A 253 11.22 18.49 -7.90
N ALA A 254 10.20 17.69 -8.23
CA ALA A 254 9.53 16.80 -7.28
C ALA A 254 10.49 15.71 -6.76
N GLN A 255 11.23 15.06 -7.66
CA GLN A 255 12.24 14.06 -7.27
C GLN A 255 13.33 14.68 -6.35
N LEU A 256 13.86 15.84 -6.71
CA LEU A 256 14.87 16.53 -5.90
C LEU A 256 14.32 17.00 -4.53
N ALA A 257 13.02 17.32 -4.47
CA ALA A 257 12.34 17.70 -3.23
C ALA A 257 12.13 16.53 -2.27
N GLU A 258 12.02 15.29 -2.78
CA GLU A 258 11.92 14.07 -1.96
C GLU A 258 13.28 13.58 -1.48
N GLU A 259 14.32 13.72 -2.30
CA GLU A 259 15.66 13.19 -1.98
C GLU A 259 16.42 14.06 -0.96
N ASP A 260 16.13 15.36 -0.84
CA ASP A 260 16.86 16.30 0.02
C ASP A 260 15.94 17.34 0.69
N ALA A 261 15.91 17.32 2.03
CA ALA A 261 15.12 18.23 2.85
C ALA A 261 15.53 19.70 2.70
N SER A 262 16.81 19.99 2.40
CA SER A 262 17.31 21.37 2.24
C SER A 262 16.81 22.03 0.95
N LEU A 263 16.57 21.22 -0.09
CA LEU A 263 16.09 21.65 -1.40
C LEU A 263 14.56 21.69 -1.51
N ARG A 264 13.85 21.12 -0.53
CA ARG A 264 12.38 21.04 -0.48
C ARG A 264 11.72 22.40 -0.66
N LYS A 265 12.15 23.42 0.10
CA LYS A 265 11.52 24.76 0.10
C LYS A 265 11.74 25.53 -1.21
N PRO A 266 12.95 25.61 -1.78
CA PRO A 266 13.14 26.19 -3.12
C PRO A 266 12.37 25.45 -4.22
N MET A 267 12.34 24.11 -4.18
CA MET A 267 11.65 23.31 -5.19
C MET A 267 10.12 23.40 -5.06
N SER A 268 9.57 23.44 -3.84
CA SER A 268 8.13 23.58 -3.64
C SER A 268 7.61 24.94 -4.10
N GLN A 269 8.38 26.02 -3.90
CA GLN A 269 8.08 27.33 -4.46
C GLN A 269 8.01 27.33 -6.00
N LEU A 270 8.90 26.59 -6.66
CA LEU A 270 8.85 26.41 -8.12
C LEU A 270 7.62 25.61 -8.57
N LEU A 271 7.31 24.50 -7.88
CA LEU A 271 6.13 23.68 -8.15
C LEU A 271 4.84 24.50 -8.03
N VAL A 272 4.71 25.29 -6.98
CA VAL A 272 3.58 26.20 -6.77
C VAL A 272 3.51 27.26 -7.88
N GLY A 273 4.66 27.81 -8.31
CA GLY A 273 4.72 28.74 -9.44
C GLY A 273 4.20 28.13 -10.74
N TRP A 274 4.48 26.85 -10.99
CA TRP A 274 4.02 26.13 -12.18
C TRP A 274 2.54 25.73 -12.16
N LEU A 275 1.84 25.79 -11.01
CA LEU A 275 0.39 25.57 -10.94
C LEU A 275 -0.42 26.59 -11.75
N ARG A 276 0.11 27.80 -11.94
CA ARG A 276 -0.54 28.91 -12.67
C ARG A 276 0.02 29.10 -14.07
N HIS A 277 0.63 28.07 -14.64
CA HIS A 277 1.21 28.15 -15.98
C HIS A 277 0.11 28.23 -17.06
N LYS A 278 0.46 28.78 -18.23
CA LYS A 278 -0.47 28.96 -19.37
C LYS A 278 -0.99 27.64 -19.95
N SER A 279 -0.22 26.56 -19.79
CA SER A 279 -0.56 25.24 -20.33
C SER A 279 -1.16 24.35 -19.25
N GLU A 280 -2.37 23.85 -19.51
CA GLU A 280 -3.10 22.91 -18.63
C GLU A 280 -2.25 21.68 -18.26
N MET A 281 -1.43 21.19 -19.19
CA MET A 281 -0.58 20.00 -18.98
C MET A 281 0.46 20.21 -17.87
N VAL A 282 1.02 21.42 -17.76
CA VAL A 282 1.99 21.76 -16.71
C VAL A 282 1.28 21.87 -15.36
N ASN A 283 0.09 22.47 -15.34
CA ASN A 283 -0.69 22.64 -14.12
C ASN A 283 -1.10 21.27 -13.54
N PHE A 284 -1.51 20.32 -14.38
CA PHE A 284 -1.84 18.96 -13.94
C PHE A 284 -0.64 18.19 -13.40
N GLU A 285 0.51 18.25 -14.07
CA GLU A 285 1.71 17.58 -13.57
C GLU A 285 2.20 18.22 -12.26
N ALA A 286 2.16 19.55 -12.16
CA ALA A 286 2.55 20.25 -10.93
C ALA A 286 1.60 19.92 -9.77
N ALA A 287 0.29 19.92 -10.01
CA ALA A 287 -0.69 19.53 -8.99
C ALA A 287 -0.50 18.07 -8.55
N LYS A 288 -0.28 17.16 -9.50
CA LYS A 288 0.00 15.76 -9.21
C LYS A 288 1.28 15.60 -8.39
N ALA A 289 2.37 16.27 -8.78
CA ALA A 289 3.64 16.23 -8.07
C ALA A 289 3.50 16.75 -6.64
N ILE A 290 2.73 17.83 -6.41
CA ILE A 290 2.45 18.35 -5.07
C ILE A 290 1.63 17.35 -4.25
N CYS A 291 0.63 16.70 -4.83
CA CYS A 291 -0.20 15.70 -4.15
C CYS A 291 0.54 14.39 -3.81
N ASP A 292 1.58 14.02 -4.57
CA ASP A 292 2.33 12.76 -4.41
C ASP A 292 3.49 12.87 -3.38
N LEU A 293 3.84 14.08 -2.92
CA LEU A 293 4.92 14.33 -1.96
C LEU A 293 4.57 13.81 -0.54
N ARG A 294 5.56 13.32 0.23
CA ARG A 294 5.33 12.70 1.56
C ARG A 294 5.00 13.71 2.67
N ASP A 295 5.68 14.86 2.69
CA ASP A 295 5.50 15.90 3.72
C ASP A 295 4.99 17.20 3.08
N VAL A 296 3.68 17.25 2.84
CA VAL A 296 3.02 18.40 2.19
C VAL A 296 2.27 19.23 3.22
N THR A 297 2.54 20.54 3.20
CA THR A 297 1.84 21.51 4.03
C THR A 297 0.41 21.70 3.52
N ASP A 298 -0.53 22.00 4.43
CA ASP A 298 -1.93 22.18 4.05
C ASP A 298 -2.12 23.38 3.10
N ASP A 299 -1.26 24.40 3.16
CA ASP A 299 -1.25 25.53 2.23
C ASP A 299 -0.87 25.13 0.79
N GLU A 300 0.14 24.27 0.62
CA GLU A 300 0.55 23.75 -0.70
C GLU A 300 -0.57 22.90 -1.32
N ILE A 301 -1.22 22.06 -0.49
CA ILE A 301 -2.35 21.22 -0.90
C ILE A 301 -3.54 22.08 -1.32
N ASN A 302 -3.94 23.06 -0.51
CA ASN A 302 -5.09 23.91 -0.77
C ASN A 302 -4.94 24.67 -2.11
N GLN A 303 -3.72 25.12 -2.43
CA GLN A 303 -3.44 25.76 -3.71
C GLN A 303 -3.56 24.80 -4.90
N ALA A 304 -3.04 23.58 -4.77
CA ALA A 304 -3.17 22.55 -5.81
C ALA A 304 -4.65 22.15 -6.01
N VAL A 305 -5.39 21.90 -4.93
CA VAL A 305 -6.82 21.55 -4.96
C VAL A 305 -7.65 22.67 -5.58
N HIS A 306 -7.41 23.93 -5.24
CA HIS A 306 -8.13 25.07 -5.84
C HIS A 306 -7.94 25.14 -7.37
N VAL A 307 -6.72 24.87 -7.86
CA VAL A 307 -6.46 24.82 -9.32
C VAL A 307 -7.17 23.63 -9.97
N LEU A 308 -7.19 22.47 -9.32
CA LEU A 308 -7.92 21.29 -9.80
C LEU A 308 -9.45 21.53 -9.80
N GLN A 309 -9.97 22.25 -8.81
CA GLN A 309 -11.38 22.63 -8.72
C GLN A 309 -11.82 23.46 -9.92
N MET A 310 -11.02 24.46 -10.32
CA MET A 310 -11.28 25.26 -11.52
C MET A 310 -11.36 24.40 -12.79
N PHE A 311 -10.62 23.29 -12.86
CA PHE A 311 -10.65 22.39 -14.02
C PHE A 311 -11.88 21.48 -14.06
N LEU A 312 -12.61 21.28 -12.96
CA LEU A 312 -13.85 20.48 -12.94
C LEU A 312 -15.00 21.17 -13.70
N THR A 313 -15.00 22.50 -13.76
CA THR A 313 -16.00 23.29 -14.48
C THR A 313 -15.64 23.54 -15.96
N SER A 314 -14.45 23.12 -16.41
CA SER A 314 -13.99 23.28 -17.79
C SER A 314 -14.90 22.56 -18.80
N PRO A 315 -15.23 23.12 -19.98
CA PRO A 315 -16.09 22.45 -20.96
C PRO A 315 -15.46 21.17 -21.57
N ARG A 316 -14.15 20.95 -21.40
CA ARG A 316 -13.43 19.81 -21.98
C ARG A 316 -13.48 18.57 -21.08
N ALA A 317 -14.07 17.49 -21.58
CA ALA A 317 -14.18 16.22 -20.85
C ALA A 317 -12.82 15.66 -20.38
N VAL A 318 -11.77 15.77 -21.19
CA VAL A 318 -10.42 15.29 -20.85
C VAL A 318 -9.83 16.06 -19.66
N THR A 319 -10.00 17.37 -19.64
CA THR A 319 -9.53 18.24 -18.54
C THR A 319 -10.27 17.93 -17.24
N LYS A 320 -11.60 17.74 -17.29
CA LYS A 320 -12.40 17.30 -16.13
C LYS A 320 -11.94 15.95 -15.59
N PHE A 321 -11.77 14.97 -16.48
CA PHE A 321 -11.36 13.62 -16.11
C PHE A 321 -9.97 13.60 -15.46
N ALA A 322 -9.00 14.34 -16.00
CA ALA A 322 -7.67 14.44 -15.44
C ALA A 322 -7.67 15.08 -14.04
N ALA A 323 -8.42 16.18 -13.87
CA ALA A 323 -8.58 16.83 -12.56
C ALA A 323 -9.20 15.88 -11.54
N LEU A 324 -10.30 15.24 -11.91
CA LEU A 324 -11.04 14.33 -11.05
C LEU A 324 -10.22 13.09 -10.67
N ARG A 325 -9.42 12.54 -11.58
CA ARG A 325 -8.53 11.41 -11.29
C ARG A 325 -7.45 11.76 -10.26
N ILE A 326 -6.87 12.96 -10.33
CA ILE A 326 -5.88 13.42 -9.35
C ILE A 326 -6.55 13.61 -7.99
N LEU A 327 -7.72 14.28 -7.94
CA LEU A 327 -8.49 14.46 -6.71
C LEU A 327 -8.94 13.12 -6.10
N HIS A 328 -9.36 12.15 -6.91
CA HIS A 328 -9.74 10.81 -6.46
C HIS A 328 -8.59 10.08 -5.75
N ASN A 329 -7.41 10.11 -6.36
CA ASN A 329 -6.22 9.48 -5.77
C ASN A 329 -5.85 10.17 -4.46
N PHE A 330 -5.83 11.51 -4.45
CA PHE A 330 -5.47 12.29 -3.28
C PHE A 330 -6.50 12.18 -2.13
N ALA A 331 -7.79 12.06 -2.45
CA ALA A 331 -8.85 11.84 -1.48
C ALA A 331 -8.70 10.54 -0.68
N SER A 332 -7.88 9.60 -1.15
CA SER A 332 -7.57 8.37 -0.40
C SER A 332 -6.58 8.62 0.74
N PHE A 333 -5.77 9.68 0.66
CA PHE A 333 -4.78 10.06 1.68
C PHE A 333 -5.31 11.15 2.61
N LYS A 334 -5.85 12.25 2.05
CA LYS A 334 -6.41 13.38 2.82
C LYS A 334 -7.81 13.76 2.29
N PRO A 335 -8.89 13.07 2.71
CA PRO A 335 -10.25 13.37 2.24
C PRO A 335 -10.73 14.79 2.59
N THR A 336 -10.31 15.33 3.73
CA THR A 336 -10.73 16.65 4.24
C THR A 336 -10.33 17.80 3.32
N ALA A 337 -9.16 17.71 2.70
CA ALA A 337 -8.66 18.72 1.76
C ALA A 337 -9.47 18.76 0.44
N VAL A 338 -10.07 17.63 0.04
CA VAL A 338 -10.86 17.53 -1.21
C VAL A 338 -12.34 17.87 -0.99
N ALA A 339 -12.83 17.81 0.25
CA ALA A 339 -14.21 18.08 0.60
C ALA A 339 -14.80 19.42 0.06
N PRO A 340 -14.04 20.55 -0.02
CA PRO A 340 -14.53 21.78 -0.62
C PRO A 340 -14.95 21.64 -2.10
N CYS A 341 -14.41 20.67 -2.82
CA CYS A 341 -14.73 20.41 -4.23
C CYS A 341 -16.01 19.58 -4.41
N ASN A 342 -16.62 19.06 -3.33
CA ASN A 342 -17.72 18.10 -3.42
C ASN A 342 -18.92 18.62 -4.23
N GLN A 343 -19.27 19.90 -4.11
CA GLN A 343 -20.39 20.49 -4.84
C GLN A 343 -20.16 20.49 -6.36
N ASP A 344 -18.93 20.77 -6.80
CA ASP A 344 -18.57 20.74 -8.22
C ASP A 344 -18.48 19.30 -8.75
N ILE A 345 -17.98 18.37 -7.94
CA ILE A 345 -17.90 16.95 -8.29
C ILE A 345 -19.31 16.33 -8.44
N GLU A 346 -20.26 16.75 -7.61
CA GLU A 346 -21.64 16.22 -7.66
C GLU A 346 -22.33 16.54 -9.00
N LEU A 347 -22.09 17.72 -9.56
CA LEU A 347 -22.59 18.08 -10.89
C LEU A 347 -22.08 17.14 -11.99
N LEU A 348 -20.94 16.48 -11.77
CA LEU A 348 -20.33 15.55 -12.72
C LEU A 348 -20.91 14.13 -12.66
N ILE A 349 -21.77 13.79 -11.69
CA ILE A 349 -22.44 12.49 -11.64
C ILE A 349 -23.38 12.32 -12.84
N SER A 350 -24.07 13.39 -13.23
CA SER A 350 -25.00 13.40 -14.37
C SER A 350 -24.30 13.53 -15.74
N ASN A 351 -22.97 13.41 -15.81
CA ASN A 351 -22.21 13.60 -17.04
C ASN A 351 -22.44 12.46 -18.03
N SER A 352 -22.48 12.78 -19.33
CA SER A 352 -22.62 11.78 -20.40
C SER A 352 -21.46 10.80 -20.47
N ASN A 353 -20.27 11.19 -20.01
CA ASN A 353 -19.12 10.29 -19.91
C ASN A 353 -19.16 9.49 -18.60
N ARG A 354 -19.47 8.19 -18.73
CA ARG A 354 -19.55 7.24 -17.62
C ARG A 354 -18.28 7.19 -16.77
N SER A 355 -17.10 7.26 -17.37
CA SER A 355 -15.85 7.24 -16.59
C SER A 355 -15.74 8.45 -15.66
N ILE A 356 -16.21 9.63 -16.08
CA ILE A 356 -16.24 10.82 -15.23
C ILE A 356 -17.24 10.63 -14.09
N ALA A 357 -18.45 10.14 -14.40
CA ALA A 357 -19.47 9.87 -13.39
C ALA A 357 -19.00 8.84 -12.34
N THR A 358 -18.35 7.75 -12.76
CA THR A 358 -17.80 6.73 -11.86
C THR A 358 -16.72 7.29 -10.94
N PHE A 359 -15.77 8.06 -11.47
CA PHE A 359 -14.75 8.72 -10.61
C PHE A 359 -15.37 9.78 -9.71
N ALA A 360 -16.45 10.45 -10.13
CA ALA A 360 -17.15 11.44 -9.31
C ALA A 360 -17.82 10.77 -8.10
N ILE A 361 -18.59 9.71 -8.35
CA ILE A 361 -19.26 8.92 -7.31
C ILE A 361 -18.24 8.36 -6.32
N THR A 362 -17.21 7.67 -6.81
CA THR A 362 -16.21 7.04 -5.93
C THR A 362 -15.40 8.06 -5.14
N THR A 363 -15.15 9.26 -5.69
CA THR A 363 -14.50 10.35 -4.94
C THR A 363 -15.44 10.91 -3.87
N LEU A 364 -16.71 11.14 -4.19
CA LEU A 364 -17.71 11.65 -3.24
C LEU A 364 -18.00 10.67 -2.10
N LEU A 365 -17.91 9.37 -2.34
CA LEU A 365 -18.02 8.38 -1.26
C LEU A 365 -16.84 8.45 -0.29
N LYS A 366 -15.63 8.80 -0.77
CA LYS A 366 -14.43 9.00 0.08
C LYS A 366 -14.47 10.32 0.84
N THR A 367 -14.96 11.39 0.21
CA THR A 367 -14.98 12.76 0.76
C THR A 367 -16.33 13.15 1.37
N GLY A 368 -17.30 12.25 1.38
CA GLY A 368 -18.68 12.50 1.79
C GLY A 368 -18.80 12.89 3.27
N ASN A 369 -19.75 13.80 3.54
CA ASN A 369 -20.14 14.20 4.89
C ASN A 369 -21.55 13.67 5.20
N GLU A 370 -21.93 13.63 6.47
CA GLU A 370 -23.22 13.08 6.91
C GLU A 370 -24.43 13.73 6.19
N ALA A 371 -24.32 15.03 5.86
CA ALA A 371 -25.37 15.78 5.19
C ALA A 371 -25.54 15.44 3.69
N SER A 372 -24.49 14.99 3.02
CA SER A 372 -24.54 14.67 1.58
C SER A 372 -24.94 13.23 1.29
N VAL A 373 -24.84 12.32 2.28
CA VAL A 373 -25.14 10.89 2.13
C VAL A 373 -26.50 10.65 1.47
N ASP A 374 -27.57 11.23 2.01
CA ASP A 374 -28.94 10.98 1.53
C ASP A 374 -29.14 11.39 0.07
N ARG A 375 -28.46 12.47 -0.36
CA ARG A 375 -28.50 12.97 -1.74
C ARG A 375 -27.67 12.08 -2.68
N LEU A 376 -26.49 11.67 -2.23
CA LEU A 376 -25.60 10.78 -2.98
C LEU A 376 -26.27 9.42 -3.23
N MET A 377 -26.88 8.81 -2.22
CA MET A 377 -27.55 7.50 -2.37
C MET A 377 -28.65 7.53 -3.43
N LYS A 378 -29.45 8.60 -3.48
CA LYS A 378 -30.51 8.76 -4.49
C LYS A 378 -29.96 8.87 -5.91
N GLN A 379 -28.87 9.62 -6.11
CA GLN A 379 -28.25 9.78 -7.42
C GLN A 379 -27.52 8.53 -7.90
N ILE A 380 -26.87 7.80 -6.97
CA ILE A 380 -26.18 6.55 -7.30
C ILE A 380 -27.19 5.47 -7.70
N ALA A 381 -28.35 5.39 -7.05
CA ALA A 381 -29.36 4.37 -7.34
C ALA A 381 -29.78 4.35 -8.82
N SER A 382 -29.97 5.51 -9.44
CA SER A 382 -30.29 5.59 -10.87
C SER A 382 -29.14 5.18 -11.78
N PHE A 383 -27.89 5.26 -11.31
CA PHE A 383 -26.70 4.95 -12.09
C PHE A 383 -26.29 3.48 -12.00
N MET A 384 -26.68 2.77 -10.94
CA MET A 384 -26.27 1.37 -10.69
C MET A 384 -26.71 0.42 -11.80
N SER A 385 -27.87 0.63 -12.44
CA SER A 385 -28.35 -0.23 -13.53
C SER A 385 -27.55 -0.11 -14.82
N GLU A 386 -26.78 0.98 -14.99
CA GLU A 386 -26.07 1.28 -16.24
C GLU A 386 -24.59 0.87 -16.24
N ILE A 387 -24.08 0.36 -15.12
CA ILE A 387 -22.65 0.04 -14.91
C ILE A 387 -22.38 -1.46 -14.79
N THR A 388 -21.11 -1.83 -15.00
CA THR A 388 -20.66 -3.22 -14.86
C THR A 388 -20.58 -3.64 -13.41
N ASP A 389 -20.69 -4.95 -13.16
CA ASP A 389 -20.68 -5.50 -11.80
C ASP A 389 -19.37 -5.21 -11.04
N GLU A 390 -18.22 -5.14 -11.72
CA GLU A 390 -16.94 -4.73 -11.11
C GLU A 390 -17.02 -3.35 -10.46
N PHE A 391 -17.62 -2.37 -11.15
CA PHE A 391 -17.79 -1.02 -10.59
C PHE A 391 -18.84 -0.98 -9.49
N LYS A 392 -19.91 -1.78 -9.63
CA LYS A 392 -20.92 -1.89 -8.58
C LYS A 392 -20.31 -2.42 -7.28
N ILE A 393 -19.40 -3.40 -7.36
CA ILE A 393 -18.68 -3.93 -6.18
C ILE A 393 -17.89 -2.82 -5.48
N THR A 394 -17.12 -2.00 -6.21
CA THR A 394 -16.36 -0.89 -5.61
C THR A 394 -17.28 0.14 -4.93
N ILE A 395 -18.44 0.43 -5.52
CA ILE A 395 -19.43 1.34 -4.91
C ILE A 395 -19.98 0.74 -3.62
N VAL A 396 -20.33 -0.54 -3.63
CA VAL A 396 -20.84 -1.25 -2.44
C VAL A 396 -19.81 -1.28 -1.32
N GLU A 397 -18.54 -1.55 -1.63
CA GLU A 397 -17.45 -1.51 -0.64
C GLU A 397 -17.25 -0.12 -0.05
N ALA A 398 -17.33 0.94 -0.87
CA ALA A 398 -17.24 2.31 -0.37
C ALA A 398 -18.45 2.68 0.52
N ILE A 399 -19.65 2.21 0.16
CA ILE A 399 -20.87 2.39 0.99
C ILE A 399 -20.75 1.61 2.30
N ARG A 400 -20.18 0.40 2.28
CA ARG A 400 -19.89 -0.38 3.49
C ARG A 400 -19.04 0.43 4.48
N THR A 401 -17.92 0.99 4.03
CA THR A 401 -17.07 1.85 4.87
C THR A 401 -17.84 3.09 5.37
N LEU A 402 -18.68 3.67 4.51
CA LEU A 402 -19.51 4.83 4.87
C LEU A 402 -20.55 4.50 5.96
N CYS A 403 -21.17 3.31 5.91
CA CYS A 403 -22.10 2.81 6.93
C CYS A 403 -21.42 2.71 8.30
N LEU A 404 -20.18 2.21 8.33
CA LEU A 404 -19.40 2.08 9.56
C LEU A 404 -18.95 3.45 10.09
N LYS A 405 -18.74 4.43 9.20
CA LYS A 405 -18.31 5.79 9.56
C LYS A 405 -19.45 6.68 10.05
N PHE A 406 -20.67 6.53 9.52
CA PHE A 406 -21.84 7.33 9.88
C PHE A 406 -23.06 6.45 10.27
N PRO A 407 -23.05 5.84 11.48
CA PRO A 407 -24.11 4.92 11.90
C PRO A 407 -25.52 5.55 11.98
N SER A 408 -25.61 6.86 12.22
CA SER A 408 -26.86 7.62 12.29
C SER A 408 -27.69 7.59 10.99
N LYS A 409 -27.03 7.38 9.84
CA LYS A 409 -27.65 7.36 8.51
C LYS A 409 -27.82 5.94 7.94
N GLN A 410 -27.66 4.91 8.76
CA GLN A 410 -27.71 3.51 8.34
C GLN A 410 -28.99 3.14 7.59
N ALA A 411 -30.16 3.65 8.01
CA ALA A 411 -31.46 3.25 7.43
C ALA A 411 -31.57 3.57 5.93
N GLY A 412 -31.10 4.75 5.52
CA GLY A 412 -31.08 5.15 4.11
C GLY A 412 -30.10 4.32 3.27
N MET A 413 -28.96 3.94 3.85
CA MET A 413 -27.96 3.10 3.18
C MET A 413 -28.43 1.64 3.09
N LEU A 414 -29.10 1.13 4.13
CA LEU A 414 -29.66 -0.22 4.16
C LEU A 414 -30.78 -0.38 3.12
N THR A 415 -31.67 0.61 3.01
CA THR A 415 -32.71 0.66 1.96
C THR A 415 -32.09 0.64 0.55
N PHE A 416 -30.96 1.33 0.37
CA PHE A 416 -30.23 1.32 -0.90
C PHE A 416 -29.63 -0.07 -1.20
N LEU A 417 -28.94 -0.67 -0.22
CA LEU A 417 -28.36 -2.02 -0.37
C LEU A 417 -29.44 -3.07 -0.64
N SER A 418 -30.58 -3.01 0.04
CA SER A 418 -31.69 -3.95 -0.16
C SER A 418 -32.36 -3.79 -1.52
N GLY A 419 -32.55 -2.56 -2.01
CA GLY A 419 -33.07 -2.29 -3.35
C GLY A 419 -32.19 -2.93 -4.43
N ILE A 420 -30.87 -2.73 -4.34
CA ILE A 420 -29.89 -3.26 -5.30
C ILE A 420 -29.70 -4.77 -5.15
N LEU A 421 -29.95 -5.33 -3.96
CA LEU A 421 -29.96 -6.77 -3.74
C LEU A 421 -31.11 -7.46 -4.49
N ARG A 422 -32.19 -6.75 -4.85
CA ARG A 422 -33.30 -7.31 -5.66
C ARG A 422 -33.08 -7.23 -7.17
N ASP A 423 -32.28 -6.28 -7.64
CA ASP A 423 -32.01 -6.12 -9.08
C ASP A 423 -31.24 -7.31 -9.68
N GLU A 424 -31.18 -7.46 -11.00
CA GLU A 424 -30.33 -8.49 -11.62
C GLU A 424 -28.83 -8.19 -11.41
N GLY A 425 -28.02 -9.22 -11.12
CA GLY A 425 -26.57 -9.06 -10.98
C GLY A 425 -25.82 -10.37 -10.73
N GLY A 426 -24.53 -10.36 -11.03
CA GLY A 426 -23.66 -11.52 -10.86
C GLY A 426 -23.40 -11.92 -9.41
N TYR A 427 -22.90 -13.13 -9.23
CA TYR A 427 -22.61 -13.72 -7.91
C TYR A 427 -21.68 -12.85 -7.04
N GLU A 428 -20.58 -12.35 -7.60
CA GLU A 428 -19.57 -11.56 -6.84
C GLU A 428 -20.14 -10.24 -6.33
N PHE A 429 -20.98 -9.60 -7.15
CA PHE A 429 -21.67 -8.38 -6.77
C PHE A 429 -22.68 -8.63 -5.64
N LYS A 430 -23.53 -9.64 -5.77
CA LYS A 430 -24.50 -10.01 -4.73
C LYS A 430 -23.80 -10.42 -3.43
N LYS A 431 -22.69 -11.15 -3.54
CA LYS A 431 -21.82 -11.48 -2.40
C LYS A 431 -21.34 -10.20 -1.69
N ALA A 432 -20.82 -9.21 -2.41
CA ALA A 432 -20.34 -7.96 -1.82
C ALA A 432 -21.44 -7.17 -1.10
N VAL A 433 -22.67 -7.15 -1.64
CA VAL A 433 -23.83 -6.52 -0.99
C VAL A 433 -24.18 -7.23 0.32
N ILE A 434 -24.25 -8.57 0.29
CA ILE A 434 -24.57 -9.39 1.46
C ILE A 434 -23.49 -9.24 2.54
N GLU A 435 -22.20 -9.24 2.19
CA GLU A 435 -21.10 -8.98 3.14
C GLU A 435 -21.21 -7.61 3.79
N SER A 436 -21.63 -6.60 3.03
CA SER A 436 -21.87 -5.25 3.57
C SER A 436 -23.02 -5.27 4.59
N MET A 437 -24.11 -5.97 4.29
CA MET A 437 -25.24 -6.14 5.22
C MET A 437 -24.86 -6.95 6.46
N PHE A 438 -23.96 -7.94 6.33
CA PHE A 438 -23.45 -8.71 7.46
C PHE A 438 -22.69 -7.82 8.44
N ASP A 439 -21.85 -6.92 7.92
CA ASP A 439 -21.14 -5.94 8.74
C ASP A 439 -22.09 -4.96 9.44
N LEU A 440 -23.14 -4.50 8.76
CA LEU A 440 -24.18 -3.65 9.36
C LEU A 440 -24.83 -4.36 10.56
N ILE A 441 -25.22 -5.63 10.40
CA ILE A 441 -25.82 -6.43 11.47
C ILE A 441 -24.86 -6.60 12.65
N LYS A 442 -23.57 -6.81 12.39
CA LYS A 442 -22.55 -7.01 13.43
C LYS A 442 -22.18 -5.73 14.19
N PHE A 443 -22.05 -4.61 13.48
CA PHE A 443 -21.44 -3.38 14.04
C PHE A 443 -22.45 -2.27 14.35
N VAL A 444 -23.69 -2.36 13.85
CA VAL A 444 -24.74 -1.36 14.04
C VAL A 444 -26.04 -2.03 14.54
N PRO A 445 -26.24 -2.13 15.87
CA PRO A 445 -27.37 -2.84 16.47
C PRO A 445 -28.74 -2.36 15.98
N ASP A 446 -28.90 -1.05 15.78
CA ASP A 446 -30.16 -0.44 15.33
C ASP A 446 -30.62 -0.91 13.93
N SER A 447 -29.69 -1.41 13.11
CA SER A 447 -29.97 -1.89 11.75
C SER A 447 -30.35 -3.37 11.69
N LYS A 448 -30.15 -4.11 12.79
CA LYS A 448 -30.15 -5.57 12.82
C LYS A 448 -31.47 -6.18 12.37
N ASP A 449 -32.60 -5.73 12.93
CA ASP A 449 -33.91 -6.31 12.63
C ASP A 449 -34.35 -6.05 11.18
N GLU A 450 -34.08 -4.86 10.65
CA GLU A 450 -34.41 -4.48 9.28
C GLU A 450 -33.51 -5.21 8.27
N ALA A 451 -32.21 -5.30 8.55
CA ALA A 451 -31.25 -5.99 7.68
C ALA A 451 -31.54 -7.50 7.62
N LEU A 452 -31.84 -8.13 8.77
CA LEU A 452 -32.25 -9.54 8.81
C LEU A 452 -33.56 -9.77 8.05
N ALA A 453 -34.52 -8.86 8.12
CA ALA A 453 -35.77 -8.97 7.36
C ALA A 453 -35.52 -8.95 5.84
N HIS A 454 -34.69 -8.03 5.35
CA HIS A 454 -34.33 -7.97 3.93
C HIS A 454 -33.57 -9.21 3.45
N LEU A 455 -32.67 -9.75 4.27
CA LEU A 455 -31.97 -11.00 3.95
C LEU A 455 -32.93 -12.20 3.91
N CYS A 456 -33.93 -12.24 4.80
CA CYS A 456 -34.96 -13.29 4.81
C CYS A 456 -35.85 -13.26 3.56
N GLU A 457 -36.20 -12.06 3.07
CA GLU A 457 -36.94 -11.90 1.82
C GLU A 457 -36.08 -12.33 0.62
N PHE A 458 -34.79 -11.95 0.59
CA PHE A 458 -33.90 -12.31 -0.51
C PHE A 458 -33.67 -13.83 -0.63
N ILE A 459 -33.59 -14.57 0.49
CA ILE A 459 -33.44 -16.03 0.42
C ILE A 459 -34.68 -16.74 -0.13
N GLU A 460 -35.83 -16.08 -0.25
CA GLU A 460 -37.03 -16.72 -0.81
C GLU A 460 -36.91 -17.02 -2.29
N ASP A 461 -36.27 -16.12 -3.03
CA ASP A 461 -36.08 -16.18 -4.48
C ASP A 461 -34.59 -16.16 -4.85
N CYS A 462 -33.71 -16.67 -3.97
CA CYS A 462 -32.27 -16.64 -4.22
C CYS A 462 -31.82 -17.71 -5.22
N GLU A 463 -31.31 -17.27 -6.37
CA GLU A 463 -30.78 -18.18 -7.40
C GLU A 463 -29.43 -18.82 -7.02
N PHE A 464 -28.71 -18.25 -6.04
CA PHE A 464 -27.34 -18.64 -5.70
C PHE A 464 -27.27 -19.46 -4.41
N THR A 465 -27.08 -20.77 -4.56
CA THR A 465 -26.98 -21.73 -3.44
C THR A 465 -25.95 -21.34 -2.38
N LYS A 466 -24.75 -20.91 -2.80
CA LYS A 466 -23.68 -20.47 -1.90
C LYS A 466 -24.06 -19.23 -1.07
N LEU A 467 -24.86 -18.31 -1.62
CA LEU A 467 -25.30 -17.12 -0.90
C LEU A 467 -26.41 -17.48 0.10
N ALA A 468 -27.37 -18.31 -0.31
CA ALA A 468 -28.43 -18.81 0.57
C ALA A 468 -27.85 -19.52 1.82
N VAL A 469 -26.85 -20.38 1.65
CA VAL A 469 -26.16 -21.06 2.76
C VAL A 469 -25.52 -20.05 3.74
N ARG A 470 -24.85 -19.01 3.24
CA ARG A 470 -24.20 -18.01 4.09
C ARG A 470 -25.20 -17.15 4.84
N ILE A 471 -26.31 -16.78 4.20
CA ILE A 471 -27.40 -16.04 4.86
C ILE A 471 -28.07 -16.91 5.93
N LEU A 472 -28.37 -18.18 5.63
CA LEU A 472 -28.93 -19.13 6.61
C LEU A 472 -28.03 -19.31 7.82
N HIS A 473 -26.70 -19.39 7.61
CA HIS A 473 -25.74 -19.45 8.72
C HIS A 473 -25.80 -18.20 9.60
N LEU A 474 -25.89 -17.00 9.02
CA LEU A 474 -26.03 -15.76 9.78
C LEU A 474 -27.36 -15.70 10.53
N ILE A 475 -28.48 -16.06 9.89
CA ILE A 475 -29.80 -16.12 10.54
C ILE A 475 -29.77 -17.11 11.71
N GLY A 476 -29.10 -18.25 11.56
CA GLY A 476 -28.93 -19.21 12.66
C GLY A 476 -28.14 -18.67 13.85
N LEU A 477 -27.24 -17.71 13.65
CA LEU A 477 -26.44 -17.09 14.72
C LEU A 477 -27.17 -15.93 15.40
N GLU A 478 -27.73 -15.03 14.58
CA GLU A 478 -28.31 -13.77 15.07
C GLU A 478 -29.80 -13.87 15.34
N GLY A 479 -30.52 -14.72 14.61
CA GLY A 479 -31.96 -14.93 14.75
C GLY A 479 -32.41 -15.38 16.14
N PRO A 480 -31.70 -16.31 16.83
CA PRO A 480 -32.01 -16.67 18.22
C PRO A 480 -31.83 -15.51 19.20
N LYS A 481 -31.03 -14.48 18.86
CA LYS A 481 -30.79 -13.31 19.73
C LYS A 481 -31.83 -12.20 19.52
N THR A 482 -32.77 -12.36 18.59
CA THR A 482 -33.79 -11.34 18.27
C THR A 482 -35.00 -11.41 19.19
N SER A 483 -35.79 -10.32 19.21
CA SER A 483 -37.02 -10.21 20.01
C SER A 483 -38.13 -11.19 19.57
N ASN A 484 -38.17 -11.59 18.29
CA ASN A 484 -39.21 -12.47 17.73
C ASN A 484 -38.62 -13.60 16.87
N PRO A 485 -38.04 -14.66 17.49
CA PRO A 485 -37.37 -15.75 16.79
C PRO A 485 -38.29 -16.55 15.84
N THR A 486 -39.58 -16.70 16.18
CA THR A 486 -40.56 -17.50 15.42
C THR A 486 -40.74 -17.01 13.98
N LYS A 487 -40.58 -15.71 13.73
CA LYS A 487 -40.65 -15.13 12.38
C LYS A 487 -39.58 -15.73 11.46
N TYR A 488 -38.35 -15.87 11.97
CA TYR A 488 -37.20 -16.35 11.20
C TYR A 488 -37.25 -17.86 10.95
N ILE A 489 -37.79 -18.63 11.90
CA ILE A 489 -37.98 -20.09 11.76
C ILE A 489 -38.86 -20.42 10.54
N ARG A 490 -39.89 -19.61 10.26
CA ARG A 490 -40.75 -19.79 9.09
C ARG A 490 -39.98 -19.68 7.77
N TYR A 491 -39.10 -18.68 7.65
CA TYR A 491 -38.27 -18.50 6.46
C TYR A 491 -37.29 -19.66 6.26
N ILE A 492 -36.68 -20.15 7.34
CA ILE A 492 -35.77 -21.31 7.28
C ILE A 492 -36.55 -22.57 6.88
N TYR A 493 -37.73 -22.80 7.46
CA TYR A 493 -38.57 -23.96 7.16
C TYR A 493 -38.99 -24.04 5.69
N ASN A 494 -39.37 -22.91 5.09
CA ASN A 494 -39.70 -22.86 3.66
C ASN A 494 -38.53 -23.37 2.78
N ARG A 495 -37.29 -23.07 3.17
CA ARG A 495 -36.07 -23.54 2.46
C ARG A 495 -35.81 -25.03 2.66
N VAL A 496 -36.10 -25.58 3.84
CA VAL A 496 -36.00 -27.03 4.10
C VAL A 496 -36.90 -27.84 3.15
N VAL A 497 -38.04 -27.30 2.70
CA VAL A 497 -38.96 -28.05 1.84
C VAL A 497 -38.68 -27.86 0.34
N LEU A 498 -38.31 -26.65 -0.06
CA LEU A 498 -38.33 -26.24 -1.48
C LEU A 498 -36.96 -26.25 -2.16
N GLU A 499 -35.87 -26.35 -1.42
CA GLU A 499 -34.51 -26.15 -1.94
C GLU A 499 -33.74 -27.45 -2.16
N ASN A 500 -32.56 -27.33 -2.78
CA ASN A 500 -31.60 -28.42 -2.93
C ASN A 500 -30.97 -28.87 -1.60
N ALA A 501 -30.36 -30.06 -1.61
CA ALA A 501 -29.77 -30.70 -0.43
C ALA A 501 -28.79 -29.80 0.35
N ILE A 502 -27.91 -29.06 -0.35
CA ILE A 502 -26.90 -28.18 0.29
C ILE A 502 -27.58 -27.07 1.11
N VAL A 503 -28.66 -26.49 0.59
CA VAL A 503 -29.41 -25.44 1.29
C VAL A 503 -30.25 -26.04 2.42
N ARG A 504 -30.87 -27.21 2.22
CA ARG A 504 -31.60 -27.93 3.26
C ARG A 504 -30.70 -28.29 4.44
N ALA A 505 -29.49 -28.76 4.18
CA ALA A 505 -28.46 -29.05 5.15
C ALA A 505 -28.10 -27.85 6.03
N ALA A 506 -27.87 -26.70 5.39
CA ALA A 506 -27.58 -25.45 6.08
C ALA A 506 -28.79 -24.97 6.91
N ALA A 507 -30.00 -25.14 6.39
CA ALA A 507 -31.24 -24.80 7.10
C ALA A 507 -31.46 -25.67 8.35
N VAL A 508 -31.16 -26.98 8.28
CA VAL A 508 -31.18 -27.89 9.44
C VAL A 508 -30.20 -27.43 10.52
N THR A 509 -28.97 -27.07 10.14
CA THR A 509 -27.98 -26.51 11.09
C THR A 509 -28.42 -25.17 11.67
N ALA A 510 -29.04 -24.31 10.87
CA ALA A 510 -29.59 -23.05 11.35
C ALA A 510 -30.71 -23.28 12.38
N LEU A 511 -31.67 -24.17 12.09
CA LEU A 511 -32.75 -24.55 13.02
C LEU A 511 -32.20 -25.11 14.34
N ALA A 512 -31.15 -25.93 14.29
CA ALA A 512 -30.51 -26.46 15.49
C ALA A 512 -30.00 -25.36 16.43
N LYS A 513 -29.43 -24.28 15.88
CA LYS A 513 -29.00 -23.12 16.68
C LYS A 513 -30.17 -22.39 17.34
N PHE A 514 -31.35 -22.33 16.71
CA PHE A 514 -32.56 -21.85 17.39
C PHE A 514 -33.00 -22.80 18.51
N GLY A 515 -32.96 -24.11 18.27
CA GLY A 515 -33.36 -25.11 19.27
C GLY A 515 -32.47 -25.14 20.52
N VAL A 516 -31.16 -24.91 20.35
CA VAL A 516 -30.18 -24.88 21.44
C VAL A 516 -30.05 -23.48 22.08
N GLY A 517 -30.16 -22.42 21.28
CA GLY A 517 -29.92 -21.03 21.71
C GLY A 517 -31.11 -20.33 22.37
N GLN A 518 -32.35 -20.78 22.13
CA GLN A 518 -33.54 -20.20 22.76
C GLN A 518 -33.87 -20.83 24.11
N THR A 519 -34.48 -20.05 25.01
CA THR A 519 -34.97 -20.51 26.32
C THR A 519 -36.46 -20.89 26.32
N ASP A 520 -37.21 -20.45 25.30
CA ASP A 520 -38.65 -20.71 25.17
C ASP A 520 -38.94 -22.18 24.79
N ALA A 521 -39.76 -22.85 25.61
CA ALA A 521 -40.15 -24.24 25.43
C ALA A 521 -41.02 -24.46 24.18
N ASP A 522 -41.84 -23.49 23.78
CA ASP A 522 -42.70 -23.60 22.60
C ASP A 522 -41.89 -23.52 21.30
N VAL A 523 -40.86 -22.67 21.27
CA VAL A 523 -39.92 -22.58 20.16
C VAL A 523 -39.08 -23.86 20.05
N LYS A 524 -38.58 -24.38 21.18
CA LYS A 524 -37.82 -25.65 21.20
C LYS A 524 -38.65 -26.84 20.70
N SER A 525 -39.90 -26.96 21.16
CA SER A 525 -40.79 -28.04 20.73
C SER A 525 -41.09 -27.93 19.22
N SER A 526 -41.32 -26.72 18.72
CA SER A 526 -41.55 -26.46 17.30
C SER A 526 -40.33 -26.87 16.46
N VAL A 527 -39.12 -26.45 16.84
CA VAL A 527 -37.87 -26.82 16.15
C VAL A 527 -37.65 -28.34 16.19
N LYS A 528 -37.91 -28.99 17.32
CA LYS A 528 -37.78 -30.45 17.45
C LYS A 528 -38.69 -31.19 16.47
N VAL A 529 -39.94 -30.75 16.30
CA VAL A 529 -40.87 -31.33 15.32
C VAL A 529 -40.33 -31.14 13.89
N LEU A 530 -39.82 -29.95 13.57
CA LEU A 530 -39.27 -29.67 12.24
C LEU A 530 -38.03 -30.53 11.93
N LEU A 531 -37.10 -30.66 12.87
CA LEU A 531 -35.91 -31.49 12.70
C LEU A 531 -36.25 -32.98 12.62
N THR A 532 -37.25 -33.45 13.39
CA THR A 532 -37.71 -34.85 13.32
C THR A 532 -38.20 -35.20 11.92
N ARG A 533 -38.89 -34.27 11.25
CA ARG A 533 -39.34 -34.47 9.86
C ARG A 533 -38.17 -34.56 8.86
N CYS A 534 -37.02 -33.96 9.18
CA CYS A 534 -35.83 -34.00 8.32
C CYS A 534 -35.10 -35.35 8.38
N LEU A 535 -35.44 -36.24 9.33
CA LEU A 535 -34.91 -37.61 9.38
C LEU A 535 -35.36 -38.46 8.19
N ASP A 536 -36.48 -38.11 7.57
CA ASP A 536 -37.02 -38.77 6.38
C ASP A 536 -36.61 -38.07 5.07
N ASP A 537 -35.64 -37.13 5.10
CA ASP A 537 -35.12 -36.49 3.87
C ASP A 537 -34.50 -37.54 2.94
N VAL A 538 -34.46 -37.27 1.63
CA VAL A 538 -33.89 -38.18 0.63
C VAL A 538 -32.36 -38.17 0.70
N ASP A 539 -31.77 -37.05 1.09
CA ASP A 539 -30.33 -36.83 1.18
C ASP A 539 -29.76 -37.32 2.53
N ASP A 540 -28.64 -38.03 2.50
CA ASP A 540 -27.99 -38.57 3.70
C ASP A 540 -27.40 -37.49 4.60
N GLU A 541 -26.79 -36.46 4.01
CA GLU A 541 -26.17 -35.36 4.75
C GLU A 541 -27.20 -34.58 5.59
N VAL A 542 -28.38 -34.32 5.01
CA VAL A 542 -29.49 -33.65 5.71
C VAL A 542 -30.01 -34.52 6.86
N ARG A 543 -30.18 -35.84 6.63
CA ARG A 543 -30.63 -36.78 7.67
C ARG A 543 -29.64 -36.88 8.82
N ASP A 544 -28.35 -36.98 8.53
CA ASP A 544 -27.29 -37.12 9.52
C ASP A 544 -27.16 -35.85 10.37
N ARG A 545 -27.22 -34.67 9.75
CA ARG A 545 -27.29 -33.39 10.48
C ARG A 545 -28.55 -33.30 11.34
N ALA A 546 -29.70 -33.76 10.86
CA ALA A 546 -30.94 -33.72 11.63
C ALA A 546 -30.86 -34.64 12.86
N ALA A 547 -30.34 -35.87 12.69
CA ALA A 547 -30.16 -36.84 13.77
C ALA A 547 -29.18 -36.33 14.84
N LEU A 548 -28.03 -35.78 14.42
CA LEU A 548 -27.04 -35.20 15.33
C LEU A 548 -27.63 -34.04 16.13
N ASN A 549 -28.28 -33.09 15.45
CA ASN A 549 -28.83 -31.90 16.10
C ASN A 549 -30.01 -32.22 17.02
N LEU A 550 -30.86 -33.20 16.67
CA LEU A 550 -31.92 -33.69 17.57
C LEU A 550 -31.34 -34.30 18.85
N LYS A 551 -30.23 -35.05 18.74
CA LYS A 551 -29.54 -35.62 19.88
C LYS A 551 -28.97 -34.54 20.80
N LEU A 552 -28.25 -33.57 20.22
CA LEU A 552 -27.70 -32.41 20.94
C LEU A 552 -28.78 -31.53 21.59
N MET A 553 -30.01 -31.52 21.07
CA MET A 553 -31.16 -30.83 21.67
C MET A 553 -31.87 -31.65 22.77
N SER A 554 -31.64 -32.97 22.83
CA SER A 554 -32.34 -33.89 23.72
C SER A 554 -31.53 -34.30 24.96
N GLU A 555 -30.21 -34.19 24.90
CA GLU A 555 -29.33 -34.43 26.04
C GLU A 555 -29.44 -33.26 27.03
N GLU A 556 -29.57 -33.57 28.33
CA GLU A 556 -29.62 -32.59 29.43
C GLU A 556 -28.24 -31.93 29.69
N ASP A 557 -27.18 -32.42 29.04
CA ASP A 557 -25.82 -31.88 29.12
C ASP A 557 -25.65 -30.65 28.20
N ASP A 558 -25.94 -29.47 28.75
CA ASP A 558 -25.75 -28.15 28.12
C ASP A 558 -24.27 -27.92 27.69
N GLU A 559 -23.31 -28.67 28.26
CA GLU A 559 -21.88 -28.63 27.91
C GLU A 559 -21.57 -29.15 26.50
N MET A 560 -22.09 -30.30 26.07
CA MET A 560 -21.84 -30.78 24.70
C MET A 560 -22.57 -29.90 23.67
N ALA A 561 -23.81 -29.51 23.96
CA ALA A 561 -24.56 -28.60 23.09
C ALA A 561 -23.86 -27.24 22.96
N SER A 562 -23.26 -26.72 24.03
CA SER A 562 -22.49 -25.46 23.98
C SER A 562 -21.19 -25.60 23.19
N ASN A 563 -20.45 -26.70 23.33
CA ASN A 563 -19.19 -26.94 22.62
C ASN A 563 -19.34 -27.15 21.11
N PHE A 564 -20.46 -27.70 20.64
CA PHE A 564 -20.69 -27.98 19.22
C PHE A 564 -21.57 -26.93 18.53
N VAL A 565 -22.57 -26.37 19.21
CA VAL A 565 -23.58 -25.47 18.60
C VAL A 565 -23.41 -24.02 19.06
N LYS A 566 -23.11 -23.78 20.35
CA LYS A 566 -22.86 -22.43 20.90
C LYS A 566 -21.37 -22.06 20.89
N ASN A 567 -20.53 -22.74 20.10
CA ASN A 567 -19.10 -22.50 20.10
C ASN A 567 -18.79 -21.12 19.49
N GLU A 568 -18.48 -20.17 20.36
CA GLU A 568 -18.08 -18.80 20.02
C GLU A 568 -16.56 -18.69 19.83
N ASN A 569 -15.83 -19.80 19.83
CA ASN A 569 -14.38 -19.83 19.66
C ASN A 569 -13.99 -20.22 18.22
N MET A 570 -12.99 -19.55 17.66
CA MET A 570 -12.46 -19.82 16.31
C MET A 570 -10.94 -19.78 16.33
N PHE A 571 -10.28 -20.63 15.55
CA PHE A 571 -8.82 -20.53 15.39
C PHE A 571 -8.44 -19.21 14.71
N ALA A 572 -7.34 -18.61 15.15
CA ALA A 572 -6.73 -17.47 14.45
C ALA A 572 -6.26 -17.90 13.05
N LEU A 573 -7.12 -17.73 12.02
CA LEU A 573 -6.84 -18.21 10.66
C LEU A 573 -5.50 -17.73 10.07
N PRO A 574 -5.08 -16.45 10.25
CA PRO A 574 -3.77 -16.01 9.75
C PRO A 574 -2.60 -16.72 10.43
N TYR A 575 -2.70 -16.97 11.73
CA TYR A 575 -1.68 -17.72 12.48
C TYR A 575 -1.67 -19.19 12.08
N PHE A 576 -2.86 -19.78 11.89
CA PHE A 576 -3.01 -21.15 11.41
C PHE A 576 -2.39 -21.28 10.01
N GLU A 577 -2.69 -20.38 9.08
CA GLU A 577 -2.10 -20.37 7.74
C GLU A 577 -0.57 -20.25 7.80
N HIS A 578 -0.06 -19.32 8.61
CA HIS A 578 1.39 -19.14 8.79
C HIS A 578 2.07 -20.41 9.34
N GLN A 579 1.52 -21.03 10.39
CA GLN A 579 2.06 -22.26 10.98
C GLN A 579 1.99 -23.44 10.01
N LEU A 580 0.91 -23.55 9.23
CA LEU A 580 0.80 -24.54 8.16
C LEU A 580 1.84 -24.31 7.07
N VAL A 581 2.06 -23.06 6.66
CA VAL A 581 3.10 -22.72 5.68
C VAL A 581 4.46 -23.12 6.23
N MET A 582 4.79 -22.75 7.47
CA MET A 582 6.05 -23.15 8.11
C MET A 582 6.23 -24.66 8.19
N TYR A 583 5.17 -25.40 8.52
CA TYR A 583 5.20 -26.87 8.55
C TYR A 583 5.45 -27.46 7.16
N VAL A 584 4.81 -26.92 6.11
CA VAL A 584 4.93 -27.44 4.73
C VAL A 584 6.23 -27.01 4.05
N THR A 585 6.77 -25.83 4.37
CA THR A 585 8.00 -25.29 3.77
C THR A 585 9.26 -25.60 4.57
N SER A 586 9.16 -26.39 5.64
CA SER A 586 10.33 -26.80 6.41
C SER A 586 11.18 -27.79 5.60
N ASP A 587 12.47 -27.51 5.46
CA ASP A 587 13.44 -28.38 4.78
C ASP A 587 13.86 -29.61 5.65
N ASP A 588 13.50 -29.59 6.93
CA ASP A 588 13.85 -30.63 7.90
C ASP A 588 12.85 -31.79 7.88
N LYS A 589 13.30 -32.95 7.39
CA LYS A 589 12.47 -34.18 7.30
C LYS A 589 11.93 -34.65 8.66
N SER A 590 12.58 -34.30 9.76
CA SER A 590 12.17 -34.63 11.13
C SER A 590 10.85 -33.95 11.53
N ASN A 591 10.53 -32.77 10.97
CA ASN A 591 9.27 -32.08 11.28
C ASN A 591 8.04 -32.82 10.75
N PHE A 592 8.19 -33.66 9.72
CA PHE A 592 7.12 -34.50 9.18
C PHE A 592 6.96 -35.84 9.91
N GLU A 593 7.84 -36.16 10.87
CA GLU A 593 7.68 -37.36 11.71
C GLU A 593 6.51 -37.22 12.67
N ASN A 594 6.21 -35.99 13.12
CA ASN A 594 5.07 -35.67 13.96
C ASN A 594 3.94 -35.00 13.15
N PRO A 595 2.67 -35.40 13.35
CA PRO A 595 1.53 -34.71 12.76
C PRO A 595 1.47 -33.25 13.21
N PHE A 596 0.96 -32.38 12.35
CA PHE A 596 0.72 -30.97 12.68
C PHE A 596 -0.20 -30.85 13.91
N ASP A 597 0.30 -30.18 14.96
CA ASP A 597 -0.40 -30.07 16.23
C ASP A 597 -1.34 -28.85 16.25
N ILE A 598 -2.64 -29.11 16.09
CA ILE A 598 -3.69 -28.08 16.07
C ILE A 598 -3.86 -27.40 17.45
N SER A 599 -3.44 -28.05 18.54
CA SER A 599 -3.59 -27.51 19.90
C SER A 599 -2.71 -26.29 20.18
N LYS A 600 -1.63 -26.11 19.39
CA LYS A 600 -0.70 -24.98 19.48
C LYS A 600 -1.26 -23.70 18.84
N ILE A 601 -2.38 -23.77 18.14
CA ILE A 601 -2.96 -22.60 17.47
C ILE A 601 -3.78 -21.79 18.48
N PRO A 602 -3.52 -20.48 18.62
CA PRO A 602 -4.33 -19.60 19.44
C PRO A 602 -5.79 -19.65 19.00
N VAL A 603 -6.64 -19.93 19.97
CA VAL A 603 -8.08 -19.86 19.83
C VAL A 603 -8.52 -18.44 20.20
N VAL A 604 -9.15 -17.76 19.27
CA VAL A 604 -9.64 -16.39 19.40
C VAL A 604 -11.16 -16.44 19.53
N THR A 605 -11.72 -15.62 20.40
CA THR A 605 -13.19 -15.51 20.47
C THR A 605 -13.71 -14.86 19.20
N ARG A 606 -14.91 -15.24 18.76
CA ARG A 606 -15.54 -14.71 17.56
C ARG A 606 -15.73 -13.20 17.61
N GLU A 607 -15.98 -12.66 18.79
CA GLU A 607 -16.07 -11.22 19.04
C GLU A 607 -14.73 -10.51 18.82
N GLN A 608 -13.61 -11.12 19.23
CA GLN A 608 -12.27 -10.58 19.02
C GLN A 608 -11.88 -10.62 17.53
N ALA A 609 -12.21 -11.71 16.82
CA ALA A 609 -12.01 -11.80 15.37
C ALA A 609 -12.84 -10.78 14.58
N ASP A 610 -14.11 -10.57 14.97
CA ASP A 610 -14.99 -9.59 14.33
C ASP A 610 -14.52 -8.14 14.62
N ALA A 611 -13.94 -7.87 15.79
CA ALA A 611 -13.36 -6.57 16.14
C ALA A 611 -12.07 -6.28 15.34
N GLU A 612 -11.17 -7.25 15.20
CA GLU A 612 -9.99 -7.14 14.33
C GLU A 612 -10.39 -6.84 12.88
N ASP A 613 -11.43 -7.51 12.39
CA ASP A 613 -11.97 -7.28 11.05
C ASP A 613 -12.62 -5.88 10.91
N ARG A 614 -13.28 -5.37 11.96
CA ARG A 614 -13.80 -3.99 11.99
C ARG A 614 -12.67 -2.96 11.89
N THR A 615 -11.64 -3.11 12.72
CA THR A 615 -10.49 -2.20 12.75
C THR A 615 -9.76 -2.25 11.42
N LYS A 616 -9.57 -3.44 10.85
CA LYS A 616 -9.00 -3.62 9.52
C LYS A 616 -9.82 -2.92 8.44
N LYS A 617 -11.15 -3.00 8.46
CA LYS A 617 -12.01 -2.36 7.46
C LYS A 617 -12.12 -0.84 7.61
N LEU A 618 -11.94 -0.31 8.83
CA LEU A 618 -11.88 1.13 9.09
C LEU A 618 -10.52 1.74 8.72
N THR A 619 -9.43 0.98 8.88
CA THR A 619 -8.05 1.42 8.58
C THR A 619 -7.58 1.09 7.17
N ALA A 620 -8.12 0.04 6.53
CA ALA A 620 -7.86 -0.27 5.13
C ALA A 620 -8.56 0.76 4.24
N THR A 621 -7.78 1.70 3.72
CA THR A 621 -8.19 2.55 2.60
C THR A 621 -8.68 1.67 1.45
N THR A 622 -9.97 1.84 1.10
CA THR A 622 -10.71 1.25 -0.04
C THR A 622 -9.81 0.62 -1.13
N PRO A 623 -9.99 -0.65 -1.52
CA PRO A 623 -9.15 -1.29 -2.54
C PRO A 623 -9.20 -0.49 -3.85
N THR A 624 -8.01 -0.10 -4.33
CA THR A 624 -7.83 0.54 -5.63
C THR A 624 -7.21 -0.44 -6.61
N LEU A 625 -7.61 -0.35 -7.88
CA LEU A 625 -6.97 -1.01 -9.00
C LEU A 625 -5.47 -0.65 -9.04
N LYS A 626 -4.58 -1.55 -8.60
CA LYS A 626 -3.12 -1.37 -8.72
C LYS A 626 -2.66 -1.73 -10.12
N ALA A 627 -2.08 -0.77 -10.83
CA ALA A 627 -1.21 -1.02 -11.97
C ALA A 627 0.18 -1.49 -11.49
N PRO A 628 0.88 -2.37 -12.23
CA PRO A 628 2.12 -2.99 -11.77
C PRO A 628 3.24 -1.95 -11.64
N LYS A 629 3.77 -1.77 -10.43
CA LYS A 629 5.06 -1.11 -10.19
C LYS A 629 6.08 -2.18 -9.83
N ALA A 630 7.19 -2.20 -10.56
CA ALA A 630 8.37 -2.97 -10.25
C ALA A 630 9.22 -2.21 -9.21
N GLY A 631 9.72 -2.93 -8.20
CA GLY A 631 10.70 -2.44 -7.22
C GLY A 631 10.22 -2.61 -5.76
N PRO A 632 11.01 -3.25 -4.87
CA PRO A 632 10.63 -3.43 -3.48
C PRO A 632 10.96 -2.16 -2.68
N THR A 633 9.94 -1.43 -2.26
CA THR A 633 10.07 -0.42 -1.20
C THR A 633 9.23 -0.87 -0.03
N LYS A 634 9.87 -1.16 1.12
CA LYS A 634 9.20 -1.47 2.39
C LYS A 634 8.24 -0.32 2.73
N ALA A 635 6.96 -0.65 2.84
CA ALA A 635 5.95 0.26 3.38
C ALA A 635 6.13 0.37 4.91
N PRO A 636 5.75 1.51 5.54
CA PRO A 636 5.64 1.58 6.99
C PRO A 636 4.57 0.59 7.47
N ALA A 637 4.89 -0.14 8.54
CA ALA A 637 4.10 -1.27 9.04
C ALA A 637 2.70 -0.84 9.50
N SER A 638 1.70 -1.65 9.14
CA SER A 638 0.33 -1.51 9.64
C SER A 638 0.22 -2.01 11.10
N GLY A 639 -0.75 -1.53 11.89
CA GLY A 639 -0.92 -1.95 13.29
C GLY A 639 -1.08 -3.48 13.51
N ALA A 640 -1.48 -4.22 12.48
CA ALA A 640 -1.54 -5.68 12.49
C ALA A 640 -0.17 -6.35 12.34
N GLU A 641 0.77 -5.75 11.60
CA GLU A 641 2.16 -6.22 11.53
C GLU A 641 2.90 -5.95 12.85
N ALA A 642 2.56 -4.87 13.57
CA ALA A 642 3.14 -4.56 14.88
C ALA A 642 2.69 -5.56 15.96
N ALA A 643 1.39 -5.92 16.01
CA ALA A 643 0.88 -6.90 16.97
C ALA A 643 1.34 -8.34 16.63
N ALA A 644 1.40 -8.70 15.34
CA ALA A 644 1.93 -9.99 14.89
C ALA A 644 3.45 -10.10 15.12
N ALA A 645 4.20 -9.02 14.91
CA ALA A 645 5.63 -8.97 15.22
C ALA A 645 5.87 -9.03 16.74
N ALA A 646 5.07 -8.33 17.56
CA ALA A 646 5.16 -8.39 19.01
C ALA A 646 4.84 -9.79 19.56
N SER A 647 3.82 -10.48 19.01
CA SER A 647 3.49 -11.86 19.38
C SER A 647 4.57 -12.86 18.93
N ALA A 648 5.11 -12.70 17.72
CA ALA A 648 6.22 -13.51 17.23
C ALA A 648 7.51 -13.29 18.04
N GLN A 649 7.76 -12.06 18.48
CA GLN A 649 8.90 -11.72 19.33
C GLN A 649 8.72 -12.26 20.76
N ALA A 650 7.51 -12.19 21.33
CA ALA A 650 7.19 -12.83 22.60
C ALA A 650 7.37 -14.37 22.56
N GLN A 651 7.01 -15.00 21.44
CA GLN A 651 7.25 -16.44 21.23
C GLN A 651 8.75 -16.76 21.17
N LYS A 652 9.55 -15.96 20.47
CA LYS A 652 11.02 -16.12 20.46
C LYS A 652 11.62 -16.01 21.85
N TYR A 653 11.24 -15.01 22.64
CA TYR A 653 11.72 -14.89 24.02
C TYR A 653 11.30 -16.08 24.88
N THR A 654 10.10 -16.60 24.69
CA THR A 654 9.63 -17.78 25.42
C THR A 654 10.46 -19.02 25.06
N GLU A 655 10.76 -19.24 23.77
CA GLU A 655 11.60 -20.34 23.30
C GLU A 655 13.04 -20.21 23.82
N GLU A 656 13.63 -19.02 23.75
CA GLU A 656 14.99 -18.74 24.24
C GLU A 656 15.12 -18.94 25.76
N LEU A 657 14.19 -18.40 26.54
CA LEU A 657 14.21 -18.50 28.00
C LEU A 657 13.93 -19.93 28.49
N THR A 658 13.11 -20.69 27.77
CA THR A 658 12.86 -22.12 28.10
C THR A 658 14.07 -23.01 27.79
N ALA A 659 14.93 -22.59 26.86
CA ALA A 659 16.16 -23.32 26.53
C ALA A 659 17.25 -23.19 27.61
N ILE A 660 17.16 -22.18 28.49
CA ILE A 660 18.10 -21.95 29.59
C ILE A 660 17.70 -22.85 30.78
N PRO A 661 18.53 -23.83 31.21
CA PRO A 661 18.17 -24.78 32.26
C PRO A 661 17.79 -24.13 33.59
N ASP A 662 18.51 -23.07 33.99
CA ASP A 662 18.29 -22.36 35.26
C ASP A 662 16.97 -21.56 35.28
N MET A 663 16.37 -21.30 34.12
CA MET A 663 15.11 -20.58 33.98
C MET A 663 13.89 -21.48 33.78
N ALA A 664 14.12 -22.77 33.47
CA ALA A 664 13.04 -23.74 33.29
C ALA A 664 12.20 -23.95 34.56
N GLU A 665 12.80 -23.73 35.74
CA GLU A 665 12.11 -23.81 37.04
C GLU A 665 11.11 -22.67 37.29
N PHE A 666 11.26 -21.53 36.59
CA PHE A 666 10.39 -20.35 36.76
C PHE A 666 9.04 -20.47 36.04
N GLY A 667 8.86 -21.49 35.18
CA GLY A 667 7.64 -21.71 34.40
C GLY A 667 7.57 -20.86 33.13
N SER A 668 6.37 -20.65 32.59
CA SER A 668 6.17 -19.88 31.35
C SER A 668 6.22 -18.37 31.60
N VAL A 669 6.89 -17.64 30.71
CA VAL A 669 6.88 -16.16 30.69
C VAL A 669 5.45 -15.65 30.52
N LEU A 670 5.01 -14.75 31.40
CA LEU A 670 3.67 -14.14 31.35
C LEU A 670 3.64 -12.93 30.41
N LYS A 671 4.66 -12.07 30.48
CA LYS A 671 4.82 -10.89 29.63
C LYS A 671 6.29 -10.51 29.49
N SER A 672 6.66 -9.93 28.34
CA SER A 672 7.96 -9.28 28.12
C SER A 672 7.73 -7.80 27.76
N SER A 673 8.56 -6.90 28.25
CA SER A 673 8.52 -5.48 27.90
C SER A 673 9.04 -5.23 26.47
N PRO A 674 8.75 -4.06 25.86
CA PRO A 674 9.55 -3.60 24.72
C PRO A 674 11.02 -3.42 25.12
N VAL A 675 11.91 -3.38 24.11
CA VAL A 675 13.34 -3.12 24.29
C VAL A 675 13.53 -1.68 24.76
N ILE A 676 14.23 -1.51 25.88
CA ILE A 676 14.58 -0.22 26.47
C ILE A 676 16.07 0.01 26.22
N GLU A 677 16.43 1.09 25.53
CA GLU A 677 17.83 1.46 25.31
C GLU A 677 18.36 2.16 26.57
N LEU A 678 19.36 1.57 27.24
CA LEU A 678 19.95 2.13 28.45
C LEU A 678 21.20 2.99 28.18
N THR A 679 21.70 2.98 26.96
CA THR A 679 22.84 3.79 26.51
C THR A 679 22.61 4.26 25.09
N GLU A 680 23.12 5.43 24.71
CA GLU A 680 23.02 5.93 23.34
C GLU A 680 23.83 5.08 22.34
N ALA A 681 23.37 4.99 21.09
CA ALA A 681 23.96 4.15 20.05
C ALA A 681 25.42 4.51 19.65
N GLU A 682 25.92 5.68 20.07
CA GLU A 682 27.27 6.18 19.78
C GLU A 682 28.26 6.00 20.95
N THR A 683 27.84 5.33 22.04
CA THR A 683 28.69 5.07 23.22
C THR A 683 29.59 3.83 23.05
N GLU A 684 30.58 3.70 23.93
CA GLU A 684 31.60 2.63 23.94
C GLU A 684 30.98 1.23 24.16
N TYR A 685 29.88 1.17 24.92
CA TYR A 685 29.10 -0.04 25.16
C TYR A 685 27.63 0.26 24.96
N VAL A 686 27.01 -0.40 23.98
CA VAL A 686 25.58 -0.27 23.72
C VAL A 686 24.84 -1.35 24.51
N VAL A 687 24.09 -0.92 25.52
CA VAL A 687 23.29 -1.76 26.41
C VAL A 687 21.80 -1.49 26.20
N SER A 688 21.04 -2.55 25.97
CA SER A 688 19.57 -2.51 25.93
C SER A 688 18.97 -3.57 26.87
N LEU A 689 17.77 -3.32 27.36
CA LEU A 689 17.10 -4.12 28.38
C LEU A 689 15.74 -4.61 27.89
N VAL A 690 15.42 -5.87 28.23
CA VAL A 690 14.08 -6.45 28.16
C VAL A 690 13.71 -7.02 29.53
N LYS A 691 12.53 -6.63 30.04
CA LYS A 691 11.99 -7.13 31.32
C LYS A 691 11.06 -8.30 31.03
N HIS A 692 11.31 -9.46 31.63
CA HIS A 692 10.46 -10.65 31.52
C HIS A 692 9.79 -10.95 32.85
N ILE A 693 8.46 -10.98 32.85
CA ILE A 693 7.63 -11.19 34.03
C ILE A 693 7.21 -12.66 34.09
N PHE A 694 7.56 -13.34 35.18
CA PHE A 694 7.07 -14.68 35.53
C PHE A 694 6.10 -14.58 36.72
N LYS A 695 5.54 -15.74 37.11
CA LYS A 695 4.61 -15.85 38.24
C LYS A 695 5.25 -15.36 39.54
N GLU A 696 6.37 -15.95 39.92
CA GLU A 696 7.11 -15.63 41.17
C GLU A 696 8.42 -14.88 40.94
N HIS A 697 8.87 -14.75 39.68
CA HIS A 697 10.18 -14.21 39.34
C HIS A 697 10.09 -13.07 38.32
N ILE A 698 11.12 -12.24 38.27
CA ILE A 698 11.34 -11.20 37.26
C ILE A 698 12.75 -11.39 36.72
N VAL A 699 12.87 -11.52 35.40
CA VAL A 699 14.16 -11.70 34.72
C VAL A 699 14.44 -10.46 33.87
N LEU A 700 15.59 -9.85 34.09
CA LEU A 700 16.11 -8.74 33.30
C LEU A 700 17.11 -9.29 32.28
N GLN A 701 16.81 -9.15 30.99
CA GLN A 701 17.72 -9.49 29.90
C GLN A 701 18.43 -8.22 29.43
N PHE A 702 19.74 -8.15 29.63
CA PHE A 702 20.60 -7.09 29.11
C PHE A 702 21.31 -7.59 27.84
N ASP A 703 21.01 -6.95 26.72
CA ASP A 703 21.74 -7.15 25.46
C ASP A 703 22.88 -6.12 25.40
N VAL A 704 24.12 -6.59 25.51
CA VAL A 704 25.34 -5.76 25.60
C VAL A 704 26.17 -5.91 24.34
N LYS A 705 26.55 -4.80 23.72
CA LYS A 705 27.39 -4.79 22.51
C LYS A 705 28.62 -3.90 22.72
N ASN A 706 29.81 -4.48 22.55
CA ASN A 706 31.08 -3.75 22.56
C ASN A 706 31.30 -3.04 21.22
N THR A 707 31.43 -1.71 21.22
CA THR A 707 31.71 -0.92 20.00
C THR A 707 33.17 -0.47 19.89
N LEU A 708 34.00 -0.76 20.91
CA LEU A 708 35.41 -0.42 20.89
C LEU A 708 36.20 -1.34 19.93
N PRO A 709 36.98 -0.76 18.99
CA PRO A 709 37.84 -1.54 18.12
C PRO A 709 39.01 -2.12 18.92
N ASP A 710 39.45 -3.31 18.53
CA ASP A 710 40.65 -3.97 19.07
C ASP A 710 40.57 -4.33 20.57
N THR A 711 39.36 -4.44 21.15
CA THR A 711 39.13 -4.94 22.51
C THR A 711 38.13 -6.08 22.55
N ILE A 712 38.35 -7.04 23.45
CA ILE A 712 37.43 -8.13 23.77
C ILE A 712 37.08 -8.05 25.25
N LEU A 713 35.80 -8.21 25.57
CA LEU A 713 35.32 -8.26 26.94
C LEU A 713 35.12 -9.73 27.35
N GLU A 714 35.62 -10.12 28.51
CA GLU A 714 35.38 -11.43 29.13
C GLU A 714 34.62 -11.27 30.46
N ASN A 715 33.87 -12.30 30.84
CA ASN A 715 33.07 -12.35 32.08
C ASN A 715 32.14 -11.14 32.24
N VAL A 716 31.38 -10.83 31.20
CA VAL A 716 30.51 -9.65 31.17
C VAL A 716 29.26 -9.92 31.99
N SER A 717 29.05 -9.13 33.04
CA SER A 717 27.91 -9.23 33.96
C SER A 717 27.33 -7.85 34.26
N VAL A 718 26.05 -7.80 34.63
CA VAL A 718 25.38 -6.55 35.02
C VAL A 718 24.87 -6.72 36.44
N VAL A 719 25.27 -5.80 37.32
CA VAL A 719 24.74 -5.70 38.68
C VAL A 719 23.61 -4.69 38.65
N ALA A 720 22.37 -5.18 38.80
CA ALA A 720 21.16 -4.37 38.83
C ALA A 720 20.68 -4.26 40.27
N SER A 721 20.84 -3.10 40.91
CA SER A 721 20.44 -2.90 42.31
C SER A 721 19.10 -2.17 42.39
N PRO A 722 18.02 -2.80 42.91
CA PRO A 722 16.74 -2.13 43.13
C PRO A 722 16.82 -1.13 44.28
N SER A 723 16.09 -0.02 44.20
CA SER A 723 15.98 0.96 45.28
C SER A 723 15.15 0.46 46.47
N GLU A 724 14.29 -0.53 46.25
CA GLU A 724 13.47 -1.19 47.26
C GLU A 724 13.90 -2.66 47.44
N GLU A 725 15.02 -2.86 48.13
CA GLU A 725 15.61 -4.20 48.38
C GLU A 725 14.70 -5.15 49.17
N ASP A 726 13.68 -4.63 49.86
CA ASP A 726 12.76 -5.43 50.68
C ASP A 726 11.71 -6.21 49.83
N GLU A 727 11.48 -5.84 48.57
CA GLU A 727 10.45 -6.47 47.72
C GLU A 727 10.99 -7.49 46.70
N LEU A 728 12.27 -7.38 46.34
CA LEU A 728 12.94 -8.19 45.31
C LEU A 728 14.24 -8.78 45.84
N GLU A 729 14.34 -10.11 45.82
CA GLU A 729 15.55 -10.85 46.21
C GLU A 729 16.29 -11.32 44.96
N GLU A 730 17.57 -10.94 44.79
CA GLU A 730 18.41 -11.42 43.68
C GLU A 730 18.69 -12.92 43.82
N VAL A 731 18.41 -13.70 42.77
CA VAL A 731 18.60 -15.15 42.75
C VAL A 731 19.95 -15.52 42.12
N PHE A 732 20.20 -15.03 40.91
CA PHE A 732 21.47 -15.26 40.20
C PHE A 732 21.68 -14.24 39.06
N ILE A 733 22.94 -14.13 38.63
CA ILE A 733 23.37 -13.41 37.42
C ILE A 733 24.01 -14.41 36.45
N LEU A 734 23.44 -14.53 35.25
CA LEU A 734 24.01 -15.32 34.16
C LEU A 734 24.87 -14.39 33.28
N GLN A 735 26.18 -14.48 33.48
CA GLN A 735 27.18 -13.69 32.75
C GLN A 735 27.42 -14.22 31.33
N SER A 736 27.89 -13.35 30.44
CA SER A 736 28.35 -13.72 29.10
C SER A 736 29.87 -13.93 29.09
N ASP A 737 30.31 -15.10 28.65
CA ASP A 737 31.72 -15.51 28.74
C ASP A 737 32.67 -14.59 27.95
N ARG A 738 32.30 -14.22 26.72
CA ARG A 738 33.14 -13.43 25.82
C ARG A 738 32.33 -12.61 24.82
N LEU A 739 32.66 -11.32 24.67
CA LEU A 739 32.09 -10.40 23.68
C LEU A 739 33.18 -9.80 22.80
N ALA A 740 33.13 -10.11 21.51
CA ALA A 740 33.99 -9.50 20.50
C ALA A 740 33.42 -8.14 20.04
N THR A 741 34.26 -7.33 19.38
CA THR A 741 33.83 -6.06 18.77
C THR A 741 32.65 -6.29 17.82
N ASP A 742 31.62 -5.45 17.96
CA ASP A 742 30.39 -5.45 17.18
C ASP A 742 29.48 -6.69 17.29
N GLU A 743 29.78 -7.64 18.18
CA GLU A 743 28.94 -8.81 18.45
C GLU A 743 28.10 -8.61 19.73
N PRO A 744 26.76 -8.70 19.66
CA PRO A 744 25.90 -8.56 20.84
C PRO A 744 25.91 -9.81 21.71
N GLY A 745 26.04 -9.61 23.01
CA GLY A 745 25.92 -10.60 24.07
C GLY A 745 24.65 -10.45 24.89
N LYS A 746 24.24 -11.53 25.56
CA LYS A 746 23.10 -11.52 26.48
C LYS A 746 23.56 -11.82 27.90
N VAL A 747 23.11 -11.00 28.84
CA VAL A 747 23.31 -11.18 30.28
C VAL A 747 21.95 -11.21 30.94
N TYR A 748 21.73 -12.14 31.87
CA TYR A 748 20.44 -12.26 32.56
C TYR A 748 20.60 -12.05 34.07
N VAL A 749 19.72 -11.25 34.66
CA VAL A 749 19.63 -11.07 36.12
C VAL A 749 18.25 -11.49 36.58
N ALA A 750 18.17 -12.47 37.49
CA ALA A 750 16.91 -13.02 37.97
C ALA A 750 16.61 -12.55 39.41
N PHE A 751 15.42 -12.01 39.63
CA PHE A 751 14.89 -11.62 40.93
C PHE A 751 13.68 -12.47 41.30
N LYS A 752 13.55 -12.78 42.59
CA LYS A 752 12.38 -13.42 43.19
C LYS A 752 11.53 -12.38 43.90
N LYS A 753 10.21 -12.47 43.74
CA LYS A 753 9.25 -11.63 44.44
C LYS A 753 9.08 -12.11 45.88
N VAL A 754 9.46 -11.29 46.86
CA VAL A 754 9.47 -11.68 48.29
C VAL A 754 8.04 -11.90 48.83
N ASN A 755 7.06 -11.16 48.31
CA ASN A 755 5.67 -11.16 48.76
C ASN A 755 4.76 -12.18 48.03
N GLY A 756 5.32 -13.09 47.22
CA GLY A 756 4.60 -14.23 46.60
C GLY A 756 4.00 -13.98 45.20
N GLU A 757 3.20 -14.94 44.70
CA GLU A 757 2.69 -14.99 43.32
C GLU A 757 1.82 -13.80 42.89
N GLY A 758 1.19 -13.10 43.84
CA GLY A 758 0.28 -11.98 43.59
C GLY A 758 0.90 -10.59 43.77
N SER A 759 2.18 -10.49 44.12
CA SER A 759 2.82 -9.19 44.34
C SER A 759 3.27 -8.55 43.02
N LEU A 760 3.10 -7.23 42.94
CA LEU A 760 3.44 -6.41 41.77
C LEU A 760 4.47 -5.34 42.19
N PRO A 761 5.72 -5.75 42.49
CA PRO A 761 6.72 -4.81 42.99
C PRO A 761 7.05 -3.75 41.94
N VAL A 762 7.26 -2.52 42.41
CA VAL A 762 7.62 -1.35 41.59
C VAL A 762 8.89 -0.77 42.20
N SER A 763 9.95 -0.66 41.40
CA SER A 763 11.25 -0.19 41.88
C SER A 763 12.07 0.43 40.76
N SER A 764 12.94 1.37 41.11
CA SER A 764 13.96 1.90 40.22
C SER A 764 15.26 1.11 40.39
N PHE A 765 15.93 0.81 39.28
CA PHE A 765 17.16 0.03 39.27
C PHE A 765 18.35 0.89 38.84
N THR A 766 19.43 0.80 39.62
CA THR A 766 20.74 1.30 39.25
C THR A 766 21.57 0.16 38.65
N ASN A 767 22.25 0.41 37.53
CA ASN A 767 22.87 -0.66 36.74
C ASN A 767 24.37 -0.39 36.55
N ILE A 768 25.21 -1.36 36.93
CA ILE A 768 26.66 -1.30 36.71
C ILE A 768 27.08 -2.52 35.89
N LEU A 769 27.60 -2.26 34.69
CA LEU A 769 28.17 -3.26 33.81
C LEU A 769 29.61 -3.57 34.28
N ARG A 770 29.91 -4.84 34.55
CA ARG A 770 31.23 -5.33 34.99
C ARG A 770 31.81 -6.28 33.96
N PHE A 771 33.07 -6.11 33.62
CA PHE A 771 33.77 -6.98 32.67
C PHE A 771 35.29 -6.92 32.85
N THR A 772 35.98 -7.93 32.32
CA THR A 772 37.43 -7.90 32.16
C THR A 772 37.76 -7.53 30.71
N SER A 773 38.39 -6.37 30.50
CA SER A 773 38.79 -5.88 29.18
C SER A 773 40.18 -6.43 28.78
N LYS A 774 40.28 -6.98 27.58
CA LYS A 774 41.54 -7.45 26.96
C LYS A 774 41.75 -6.77 25.62
N GLU A 775 42.95 -6.21 25.41
CA GLU A 775 43.35 -5.65 24.13
C GLU A 775 43.73 -6.77 23.14
N ILE A 776 43.46 -6.55 21.85
CA ILE A 776 43.86 -7.45 20.76
C ILE A 776 45.22 -7.00 20.24
N ASP A 777 46.21 -7.90 20.27
CA ASP A 777 47.53 -7.61 19.72
C ASP A 777 47.44 -7.44 18.18
N PRO A 778 47.78 -6.25 17.62
CA PRO A 778 47.67 -5.97 16.19
C PRO A 778 48.52 -6.87 15.30
N SER A 779 49.51 -7.58 15.86
CA SER A 779 50.44 -8.44 15.12
C SER A 779 50.02 -9.91 15.07
N THR A 780 49.27 -10.40 16.06
CA THR A 780 48.82 -11.79 16.17
C THR A 780 47.31 -11.95 15.97
N GLY A 781 46.52 -10.90 16.19
CA GLY A 781 45.06 -10.94 16.13
C GLY A 781 44.42 -11.73 17.27
N GLU A 782 45.20 -12.09 18.30
CA GLU A 782 44.75 -12.80 19.49
C GLU A 782 44.65 -11.83 20.69
N PRO A 783 43.68 -12.01 21.60
CA PRO A 783 43.57 -11.23 22.83
C PRO A 783 44.78 -11.48 23.76
N GLU A 784 45.28 -10.43 24.39
CA GLU A 784 46.36 -10.57 25.37
C GLU A 784 45.96 -11.46 26.57
N GLU A 785 46.91 -12.23 27.12
CA GLU A 785 46.65 -13.13 28.26
C GLU A 785 46.27 -12.36 29.54
N THR A 786 46.67 -11.09 29.66
CA THR A 786 46.38 -10.21 30.80
C THR A 786 45.30 -9.19 30.46
N GLY A 787 44.17 -9.23 31.15
CA GLY A 787 43.11 -8.21 31.07
C GLY A 787 43.00 -7.37 32.35
N TYR A 788 42.27 -6.26 32.26
CA TYR A 788 41.96 -5.38 33.39
C TYR A 788 40.46 -5.43 33.70
N ASP A 789 40.11 -5.56 34.98
CA ASP A 789 38.71 -5.47 35.41
C ASP A 789 38.26 -4.01 35.40
N ASP A 790 37.12 -3.75 34.76
CA ASP A 790 36.53 -2.41 34.62
C ASP A 790 35.03 -2.43 34.91
N GLU A 791 34.50 -1.26 35.26
CA GLU A 791 33.08 -1.05 35.57
C GLU A 791 32.55 0.15 34.78
N TYR A 792 31.38 -0.02 34.18
CA TYR A 792 30.72 1.02 33.40
C TYR A 792 29.30 1.28 33.94
N GLU A 793 29.02 2.53 34.28
CA GLU A 793 27.71 2.95 34.79
C GLU A 793 26.70 3.03 33.64
N VAL A 794 25.59 2.32 33.78
CA VAL A 794 24.51 2.24 32.79
C VAL A 794 23.30 3.01 33.34
N SER A 795 22.49 3.61 32.47
CA SER A 795 21.35 4.40 32.92
C SER A 795 20.37 3.59 33.79
N GLU A 796 19.69 4.31 34.67
CA GLU A 796 18.64 3.77 35.53
C GLU A 796 17.39 3.44 34.71
N PHE A 797 16.64 2.43 35.14
CA PHE A 797 15.32 2.13 34.57
C PHE A 797 14.32 1.83 35.69
N GLU A 798 13.04 1.92 35.35
CA GLU A 798 11.95 1.67 36.28
C GLU A 798 11.15 0.42 35.90
N LEU A 799 10.81 -0.36 36.93
CA LEU A 799 9.81 -1.41 36.88
C LEU A 799 8.48 -0.80 37.33
N THR A 800 7.53 -0.66 36.42
CA THR A 800 6.28 0.11 36.65
C THR A 800 5.05 -0.79 36.64
N GLY A 801 3.91 -0.28 37.12
CA GLY A 801 2.63 -1.00 37.07
C GLY A 801 2.22 -1.43 35.66
N SER A 802 2.59 -0.64 34.63
CA SER A 802 2.32 -0.95 33.22
C SER A 802 2.98 -2.25 32.74
N ASP A 803 4.11 -2.65 33.32
CA ASP A 803 4.83 -3.88 32.96
C ASP A 803 3.99 -5.13 33.27
N TYR A 804 3.06 -5.04 34.20
CA TYR A 804 2.17 -6.13 34.61
C TYR A 804 0.82 -6.15 33.86
N ILE A 805 0.59 -5.23 32.91
CA ILE A 805 -0.68 -5.14 32.17
C ILE A 805 -0.55 -5.71 30.76
N ILE A 806 -1.50 -6.54 30.36
CA ILE A 806 -1.67 -7.07 29.01
C ILE A 806 -2.84 -6.33 28.33
N PRO A 807 -2.59 -5.60 27.22
CA PRO A 807 -3.65 -4.95 26.46
C PRO A 807 -4.72 -5.96 26.05
N THR A 808 -5.98 -5.68 26.36
CA THR A 808 -7.09 -6.61 26.09
C THR A 808 -8.27 -5.85 25.49
N PHE A 809 -8.92 -6.45 24.48
CA PHE A 809 -10.10 -5.86 23.85
C PHE A 809 -11.41 -6.27 24.55
N ALA A 810 -12.38 -5.37 24.61
CA ALA A 810 -13.78 -5.70 24.90
C ALA A 810 -14.75 -4.83 24.11
N SER A 811 -15.92 -5.39 23.81
CA SER A 811 -16.95 -4.80 22.96
C SER A 811 -17.81 -3.72 23.64
N ASN A 812 -17.98 -3.78 24.97
CA ASN A 812 -18.82 -2.84 25.71
C ASN A 812 -18.08 -2.25 26.93
N PHE A 813 -17.39 -1.13 26.71
CA PHE A 813 -16.64 -0.46 27.76
C PHE A 813 -17.54 0.02 28.89
N ASN A 814 -18.72 0.58 28.58
CA ASN A 814 -19.59 1.18 29.60
C ASN A 814 -20.11 0.14 30.60
N HIS A 815 -20.49 -1.05 30.13
CA HIS A 815 -20.91 -2.14 31.03
C HIS A 815 -19.76 -2.59 31.94
N LEU A 816 -18.55 -2.75 31.40
CA LEU A 816 -17.37 -3.13 32.18
C LEU A 816 -16.97 -2.02 33.18
N TRP A 817 -17.06 -0.76 32.77
CA TRP A 817 -16.77 0.40 33.59
C TRP A 817 -17.70 0.50 34.80
N GLU A 818 -19.00 0.23 34.62
CA GLU A 818 -19.99 0.19 35.70
C GLU A 818 -19.83 -1.04 36.58
N GLN A 819 -19.61 -2.22 35.99
CA GLN A 819 -19.45 -3.48 36.71
C GLN A 819 -18.21 -3.44 37.62
N ILE A 820 -17.05 -3.07 37.08
CA ILE A 820 -15.81 -2.98 37.85
C ILE A 820 -15.90 -1.82 38.85
N GLY A 821 -16.52 -0.70 38.50
CA GLY A 821 -16.73 0.41 39.43
C GLY A 821 -17.67 0.12 40.60
N ALA A 822 -18.51 -0.91 40.52
CA ALA A 822 -19.41 -1.29 41.60
C ALA A 822 -18.77 -2.22 42.64
N SER A 823 -17.72 -2.97 42.25
CA SER A 823 -17.11 -4.02 43.08
C SER A 823 -15.59 -3.91 43.23
N GLY A 824 -14.94 -3.05 42.45
CA GLY A 824 -13.49 -2.91 42.36
C GLY A 824 -12.97 -1.60 42.97
N GLU A 825 -11.65 -1.40 42.86
CA GLU A 825 -10.94 -0.22 43.31
C GLU A 825 -10.99 0.89 42.23
N GLU A 826 -11.00 2.16 42.65
CA GLU A 826 -10.92 3.33 41.77
C GLU A 826 -9.83 4.29 42.25
N ALA A 827 -8.96 4.70 41.34
CA ALA A 827 -7.99 5.77 41.56
C ALA A 827 -8.14 6.84 40.46
N GLU A 828 -7.90 8.10 40.81
CA GLU A 828 -7.91 9.22 39.87
C GLU A 828 -6.77 10.20 40.12
N GLU A 829 -6.14 10.65 39.03
CA GLU A 829 -5.08 11.66 39.07
C GLU A 829 -5.19 12.62 37.89
N THR A 830 -4.73 13.86 38.11
CA THR A 830 -4.70 14.89 37.07
C THR A 830 -3.27 15.28 36.76
N LEU A 831 -2.81 14.95 35.56
CA LEU A 831 -1.45 15.18 35.09
C LEU A 831 -1.41 16.26 33.99
N GLN A 832 -0.36 17.07 34.00
CA GLN A 832 -0.14 18.11 32.99
C GLN A 832 1.00 17.71 32.04
N LEU A 833 0.66 17.27 30.83
CA LEU A 833 1.62 16.90 29.79
C LEU A 833 2.03 18.14 28.99
N SER A 834 3.05 18.85 29.49
CA SER A 834 3.52 20.12 28.91
C SER A 834 4.30 19.95 27.60
N SER A 835 4.87 18.77 27.33
CA SER A 835 5.65 18.45 26.13
C SER A 835 4.81 18.14 24.89
N MET A 836 3.55 17.73 25.09
CA MET A 836 2.65 17.27 24.02
C MET A 836 2.07 18.43 23.23
N LYS A 837 2.22 18.39 21.89
CA LYS A 837 1.75 19.47 21.00
C LYS A 837 0.33 19.24 20.49
N SER A 838 -0.21 18.04 20.66
CA SER A 838 -1.57 17.68 20.22
C SER A 838 -2.20 16.59 21.08
N ILE A 839 -3.53 16.50 21.04
CA ILE A 839 -4.28 15.39 21.67
C ILE A 839 -3.94 14.04 21.00
N ALA A 840 -3.64 14.02 19.69
CA ALA A 840 -3.29 12.79 18.97
C ALA A 840 -1.97 12.19 19.46
N GLU A 841 -0.97 13.04 19.68
CA GLU A 841 0.31 12.65 20.26
C GLU A 841 0.13 12.15 21.70
N ALA A 842 -0.70 12.85 22.49
CA ALA A 842 -1.03 12.42 23.85
C ALA A 842 -1.77 11.06 23.87
N THR A 843 -2.72 10.81 22.97
CA THR A 843 -3.41 9.51 22.89
C THR A 843 -2.45 8.37 22.61
N GLU A 844 -1.48 8.56 21.70
CA GLU A 844 -0.51 7.53 21.34
C GLU A 844 0.43 7.22 22.51
N GLN A 845 1.02 8.26 23.12
CA GLN A 845 1.95 8.07 24.23
C GLN A 845 1.27 7.54 25.49
N LEU A 846 0.07 8.01 25.84
CA LEU A 846 -0.67 7.50 27.00
C LEU A 846 -1.07 6.03 26.84
N THR A 847 -1.40 5.62 25.61
CA THR A 847 -1.72 4.21 25.31
C THR A 847 -0.49 3.33 25.50
N GLN A 848 0.68 3.80 25.06
CA GLN A 848 1.95 3.09 25.24
C GLN A 848 2.37 3.04 26.73
N ALA A 849 2.35 4.18 27.41
CA ALA A 849 2.74 4.27 28.83
C ALA A 849 1.86 3.42 29.74
N LEU A 850 0.55 3.38 29.50
CA LEU A 850 -0.37 2.57 30.30
C LEU A 850 -0.40 1.09 29.88
N SER A 851 0.16 0.72 28.73
CA SER A 851 0.04 -0.64 28.17
C SER A 851 -1.41 -1.17 28.11
N LEU A 852 -2.37 -0.29 27.79
CA LEU A 852 -3.80 -0.63 27.68
C LEU A 852 -4.27 -0.52 26.23
N GLN A 853 -5.28 -1.29 25.83
CA GLN A 853 -5.86 -1.24 24.50
C GLN A 853 -6.92 -0.13 24.40
N PRO A 854 -6.85 0.77 23.41
CA PRO A 854 -7.90 1.74 23.16
C PRO A 854 -9.14 1.06 22.59
N LEU A 855 -10.31 1.41 23.14
CA LEU A 855 -11.61 0.87 22.77
C LEU A 855 -12.49 1.90 22.08
N GLU A 856 -13.51 1.42 21.36
CA GLU A 856 -14.55 2.23 20.71
C GLU A 856 -14.02 3.29 19.71
N GLY A 857 -12.83 3.10 19.16
CA GLY A 857 -12.23 4.06 18.22
C GLY A 857 -11.79 5.37 18.89
N THR A 858 -11.59 5.34 20.21
CA THR A 858 -11.13 6.51 20.98
C THR A 858 -9.62 6.78 20.80
N ASP A 859 -8.91 5.98 20.02
CA ASP A 859 -7.54 6.23 19.56
C ASP A 859 -7.46 7.41 18.57
N VAL A 860 -8.53 7.68 17.81
CA VAL A 860 -8.58 8.79 16.86
C VAL A 860 -9.34 9.98 17.49
N PRO A 861 -8.65 11.07 17.89
CA PRO A 861 -9.32 12.23 18.46
C PRO A 861 -10.18 12.94 17.39
N VAL A 862 -11.49 12.95 17.61
CA VAL A 862 -12.46 13.64 16.73
C VAL A 862 -12.44 15.15 16.95
N ASN A 863 -12.15 15.58 18.19
CA ASN A 863 -12.08 16.99 18.59
C ASN A 863 -10.66 17.32 19.06
N GLN A 864 -10.14 18.47 18.60
CA GLN A 864 -8.78 18.92 18.90
C GLN A 864 -8.67 19.70 20.22
N SER A 865 -9.80 20.05 20.86
CA SER A 865 -9.81 20.78 22.14
C SER A 865 -10.04 19.88 23.35
N THR A 866 -10.93 18.89 23.24
CA THR A 866 -11.23 17.93 24.30
C THR A 866 -11.44 16.54 23.72
N HIS A 867 -10.96 15.52 24.42
CA HIS A 867 -11.12 14.12 24.01
C HIS A 867 -11.21 13.20 25.23
N THR A 868 -11.86 12.06 25.09
CA THR A 868 -11.90 11.03 26.14
C THR A 868 -11.44 9.71 25.54
N LEU A 869 -10.30 9.23 26.02
CA LEU A 869 -9.71 7.96 25.65
C LEU A 869 -10.24 6.89 26.61
N LYS A 870 -10.71 5.77 26.06
CA LYS A 870 -11.20 4.61 26.82
C LYS A 870 -10.25 3.45 26.61
N LEU A 871 -9.73 2.91 27.70
CA LEU A 871 -8.64 1.94 27.70
C LEU A 871 -9.03 0.69 28.49
N LEU A 872 -8.62 -0.48 28.00
CA LEU A 872 -8.82 -1.76 28.69
C LEU A 872 -7.57 -2.63 28.63
N GLY A 873 -7.32 -3.33 29.73
CA GLY A 873 -6.32 -4.38 29.82
C GLY A 873 -6.67 -5.37 30.91
N LYS A 874 -5.78 -6.35 31.08
CA LYS A 874 -5.82 -7.31 32.17
C LYS A 874 -4.46 -7.35 32.83
N THR A 875 -4.41 -7.56 34.14
CA THR A 875 -3.14 -7.85 34.82
C THR A 875 -2.63 -9.24 34.41
N VAL A 876 -1.35 -9.52 34.67
CA VAL A 876 -0.76 -10.85 34.47
C VAL A 876 -1.46 -11.95 35.30
N SER A 877 -2.13 -11.60 36.40
CA SER A 877 -2.98 -12.48 37.22
C SER A 877 -4.40 -12.66 36.66
N GLY A 878 -4.80 -11.87 35.66
CA GLY A 878 -6.07 -11.98 34.95
C GLY A 878 -7.16 -11.00 35.38
N GLY A 879 -6.92 -10.17 36.41
CA GLY A 879 -7.83 -9.11 36.85
C GLY A 879 -8.00 -8.03 35.79
N ARG A 880 -9.22 -7.52 35.62
CA ARG A 880 -9.51 -6.51 34.59
C ARG A 880 -9.13 -5.11 35.06
N VAL A 881 -8.51 -4.34 34.17
CA VAL A 881 -8.12 -2.94 34.37
C VAL A 881 -8.80 -2.09 33.31
N VAL A 882 -9.68 -1.19 33.72
CA VAL A 882 -10.34 -0.22 32.82
C VAL A 882 -9.90 1.19 33.16
N ALA A 883 -9.59 2.00 32.15
CA ALA A 883 -9.20 3.38 32.36
C ALA A 883 -9.97 4.33 31.44
N THR A 884 -10.30 5.51 31.96
CA THR A 884 -10.76 6.66 31.16
C THR A 884 -9.77 7.80 31.31
N VAL A 885 -9.31 8.35 30.19
CA VAL A 885 -8.42 9.51 30.18
C VAL A 885 -9.14 10.67 29.50
N ARG A 886 -9.51 11.67 30.29
CA ARG A 886 -10.10 12.91 29.78
C ARG A 886 -9.00 13.92 29.51
N MET A 887 -8.91 14.39 28.28
CA MET A 887 -7.86 15.29 27.84
C MET A 887 -8.45 16.62 27.41
N ALA A 888 -7.77 17.71 27.75
CA ALA A 888 -8.06 19.05 27.30
C ALA A 888 -6.77 19.73 26.82
N PHE A 889 -6.78 20.24 25.58
CA PHE A 889 -5.62 20.89 24.99
C PHE A 889 -5.71 22.41 25.09
N SER A 890 -4.59 23.03 25.48
CA SER A 890 -4.42 24.47 25.53
C SER A 890 -3.06 24.85 24.96
N SER A 891 -3.04 25.82 24.04
CA SER A 891 -1.80 26.27 23.37
C SER A 891 -0.77 26.90 24.32
N LYS A 892 -1.16 27.25 25.56
CA LYS A 892 -0.25 27.82 26.57
C LYS A 892 0.31 26.78 27.54
N SER A 893 -0.41 25.70 27.80
CA SER A 893 -0.12 24.75 28.89
C SER A 893 0.07 23.31 28.42
N GLY A 894 -0.12 23.01 27.15
CA GLY A 894 -0.06 21.64 26.61
C GLY A 894 -1.37 20.89 26.84
N VAL A 895 -1.29 19.58 27.06
CA VAL A 895 -2.45 18.72 27.29
C VAL A 895 -2.64 18.49 28.80
N THR A 896 -3.76 18.95 29.34
CA THR A 896 -4.19 18.59 30.70
C THR A 896 -4.96 17.28 30.63
N THR A 897 -4.59 16.30 31.45
CA THR A 897 -5.20 14.96 31.44
C THR A 897 -5.73 14.60 32.82
N LYS A 898 -6.95 14.08 32.88
CA LYS A 898 -7.50 13.42 34.07
C LYS A 898 -7.61 11.94 33.78
N ILE A 899 -6.81 11.14 34.45
CA ILE A 899 -6.77 9.69 34.33
C ILE A 899 -7.58 9.11 35.48
N THR A 900 -8.57 8.28 35.17
CA THR A 900 -9.33 7.50 36.17
C THR A 900 -9.19 6.03 35.81
N VAL A 901 -8.62 5.23 36.69
CA VAL A 901 -8.42 3.79 36.53
C VAL A 901 -9.29 3.04 37.54
N ARG A 902 -9.94 1.96 37.08
CA ARG A 902 -10.67 1.03 37.94
C ARG A 902 -10.19 -0.39 37.71
N THR A 903 -10.03 -1.14 38.79
CA THR A 903 -9.47 -2.50 38.77
C THR A 903 -10.28 -3.46 39.64
N GLU A 904 -10.29 -4.73 39.26
CA GLU A 904 -10.87 -5.81 40.09
C GLU A 904 -9.95 -6.21 41.26
N GLU A 905 -8.66 -5.88 41.17
CA GLU A 905 -7.61 -6.24 42.13
C GLU A 905 -7.18 -5.01 42.95
N GLU A 906 -6.88 -5.22 44.23
CA GLU A 906 -6.44 -4.19 45.18
C GLU A 906 -5.00 -3.71 44.88
N ASN A 907 -4.76 -2.40 45.09
CA ASN A 907 -3.53 -1.64 44.83
C ASN A 907 -3.11 -1.51 43.36
N VAL A 908 -3.81 -2.14 42.40
CA VAL A 908 -3.44 -2.06 40.98
C VAL A 908 -3.80 -0.69 40.39
N ALA A 909 -4.93 -0.10 40.76
CA ALA A 909 -5.39 1.17 40.18
C ALA A 909 -4.37 2.31 40.38
N ALA A 910 -3.77 2.41 41.58
CA ALA A 910 -2.75 3.41 41.89
C ALA A 910 -1.44 3.17 41.13
N LEU A 911 -0.97 1.91 41.05
CA LEU A 911 0.28 1.55 40.36
C LEU A 911 0.23 1.85 38.85
N VAL A 912 -0.93 1.63 38.23
CA VAL A 912 -1.13 1.90 36.80
C VAL A 912 -1.13 3.40 36.51
N ILE A 913 -1.71 4.21 37.39
CA ILE A 913 -1.66 5.68 37.25
C ILE A 913 -0.24 6.20 37.44
N ALA A 914 0.49 5.68 38.43
CA ALA A 914 1.87 6.05 38.70
C ALA A 914 2.82 5.74 37.52
N SER A 915 2.43 4.85 36.59
CA SER A 915 3.24 4.55 35.39
C SER A 915 3.26 5.70 34.36
N VAL A 916 2.46 6.75 34.56
CA VAL A 916 2.37 7.93 33.67
C VAL A 916 2.96 9.19 34.33
N ALA A 917 3.07 9.19 35.65
CA ALA A 917 3.61 10.29 36.45
C ALA A 917 5.14 10.29 36.38
#